data_AF-A0A813VA45-F1
#
_entry.id   AF-A0A813VA45-F1
#
_cell.length_a   1.000
_cell.length_b   1.000
_cell.length_c   1.000
_cell.angle_alpha   90.00
_cell.angle_beta   90.00
_cell.angle_gamma   90.00
#
_symmetry.space_group_name_H-M   'P 1'
#
loop_
_entity.id
_entity.type
_entity.pdbx_description
1 polymer ?
#
loop_
_entity_poly.entity_id
_entity_poly.type
_entity_poly.pdbx_seq_one_letter_code
_entity_poly.pdbx_strand_id
1 'polypeptide(L)'
;MSSESKEPNSQHVISQPSLKHKKLPFQIHGSTIECHGDDGIEVTGDVAPPIHVSTTFISDAPESYGQEYSRIDTMTRRRVEAVIGAIEGGQAVTYSSGQSAATALIHCIKPRRIYLNAGYQGVQFAFKLYTERQNIEDEKVQLLTLEQCKEIYDSEKKELRIDSPSWRPADIKEKRALDLIWLECPNNPHITLVDIEWFAELAAQTGACLAIDSTLSSPLGLRPFEHGAHVVMHSSTKYLAGHSDLLGGVLIVHSSLSDVLTCKLLQERTTDGPVMDMSRETDSQHVISQPLLKHKKLPFPIHGSTIECHGDDGIEVTGDVAPPIHVSTTFISDAPESYGQEYSRIDTMTRRRVEAVIGAIEGGQAVTYSSGQSAATALIHCIKPRRIYLYAGYQGVQLAFKLYTERQNIEDEKVQLLTLEQCKEMYDSEKKELRIDSPSWRPADIKEKRALDLIWLECPNNPHITLVDIEWFAELAAQTGACLAIDSTLSSPLGLSPFEHGAHVVMHSSTKYLAGHSDLLGGVLIVHSSLSDVLTCKLLQERTTDGAVMGNFETWLLLRSMRTFSLRVRRQCQTALIIVQWLEKQRAAGYKVMKIHHPSLESHSSYSLAVRYLRLLPATFSFELQSESQAKSFARSLILCAHATSLGGVETLVDWIHSYNTSISPTLLRVSIGVEEPEDIIQDFEQALKQAQ
;
A
#
# COMPACT_ATOMS: atom_id res chain seq x y z
N MET A 1 56.07 21.43 35.81
CA MET A 1 55.82 22.27 34.62
C MET A 1 55.72 21.29 33.46
N SER A 2 54.64 21.06 32.75
CA SER A 2 53.36 21.74 32.54
C SER A 2 52.28 20.67 32.31
N SER A 3 51.05 20.96 32.74
CA SER A 3 49.85 20.15 32.51
C SER A 3 49.31 20.38 31.09
N GLU A 4 49.22 19.34 30.27
CA GLU A 4 48.43 19.35 29.04
C GLU A 4 47.23 18.41 29.18
N SER A 5 46.06 18.99 28.92
CA SER A 5 44.74 18.39 28.88
C SER A 5 44.63 17.33 27.78
N LYS A 6 44.25 16.11 28.15
CA LYS A 6 43.81 15.10 27.19
C LYS A 6 42.40 15.44 26.70
N GLU A 7 42.28 15.75 25.42
CA GLU A 7 41.01 15.69 24.68
C GLU A 7 40.43 14.26 24.73
N PRO A 8 39.10 14.08 24.78
CA PRO A 8 38.49 12.77 24.67
C PRO A 8 38.52 12.31 23.20
N ASN A 9 39.07 11.12 22.98
CA ASN A 9 39.06 10.39 21.71
C ASN A 9 37.68 10.42 21.05
N SER A 10 37.62 10.91 19.81
CA SER A 10 36.48 10.82 18.92
C SER A 10 36.18 9.36 18.60
N GLN A 11 35.24 8.76 19.32
CA GLN A 11 34.62 7.51 18.91
C GLN A 11 33.78 7.73 17.65
N HIS A 12 33.99 6.83 16.69
CA HIS A 12 33.41 6.72 15.37
C HIS A 12 31.94 7.18 15.27
N VAL A 13 31.75 8.34 14.64
CA VAL A 13 30.46 8.79 14.15
C VAL A 13 30.14 7.98 12.90
N ILE A 14 29.06 7.19 12.95
CA ILE A 14 28.46 6.58 11.76
C ILE A 14 27.93 7.74 10.91
N SER A 15 28.68 8.15 9.89
CA SER A 15 28.18 9.12 8.93
C SER A 15 27.08 8.46 8.10
N GLN A 16 25.85 8.98 8.19
CA GLN A 16 24.83 8.65 7.20
C GLN A 16 25.39 9.03 5.82
N PRO A 17 25.32 8.15 4.81
CA PRO A 17 25.71 8.53 3.46
C PRO A 17 24.90 9.76 3.06
N SER A 18 25.58 10.81 2.60
CA SER A 18 24.92 11.99 2.06
C SER A 18 23.92 11.54 1.00
N LEU A 19 22.63 11.70 1.26
CA LEU A 19 21.53 11.37 0.36
C LEU A 19 21.78 12.08 -0.97
N LYS A 20 22.35 11.37 -1.95
CA LYS A 20 22.36 11.83 -3.34
C LYS A 20 20.97 11.52 -3.89
N HIS A 21 19.98 12.32 -3.51
CA HIS A 21 18.79 12.42 -4.33
C HIS A 21 19.29 12.71 -5.76
N LYS A 22 18.88 11.92 -6.75
CA LYS A 22 18.89 12.42 -8.12
C LYS A 22 18.06 13.70 -8.04
N LYS A 23 18.71 14.87 -8.08
CA LYS A 23 18.00 16.14 -8.11
C LYS A 23 17.21 16.13 -9.41
N LEU A 24 15.94 15.79 -9.29
CA LEU A 24 14.97 16.04 -10.35
C LEU A 24 15.02 17.54 -10.64
N PRO A 25 15.00 17.96 -11.90
CA PRO A 25 15.23 19.36 -12.28
C PRO A 25 14.09 20.32 -11.88
N PHE A 26 13.15 19.87 -11.04
CA PHE A 26 11.92 20.58 -10.64
C PHE A 26 11.53 20.24 -9.19
N GLN A 27 10.62 21.03 -8.61
CA GLN A 27 10.09 20.85 -7.26
C GLN A 27 9.05 19.71 -7.26
N ILE A 28 9.19 18.76 -6.33
CA ILE A 28 8.38 17.54 -6.27
C ILE A 28 7.27 17.70 -5.23
N HIS A 29 6.05 17.21 -5.52
CA HIS A 29 4.93 17.24 -4.59
C HIS A 29 5.01 16.16 -3.50
N GLY A 30 4.32 16.38 -2.37
CA GLY A 30 4.35 15.49 -1.20
C GLY A 30 3.93 14.04 -1.49
N SER A 31 2.85 13.83 -2.25
CA SER A 31 2.37 12.49 -2.66
C SER A 31 3.36 11.74 -3.55
N THR A 32 4.13 12.45 -4.36
CA THR A 32 5.22 11.89 -5.17
C THR A 32 6.41 11.49 -4.28
N ILE A 33 6.74 12.29 -3.26
CA ILE A 33 7.80 11.95 -2.27
C ILE A 33 7.39 10.73 -1.43
N GLU A 34 6.11 10.60 -1.08
CA GLU A 34 5.60 9.41 -0.38
C GLU A 34 5.86 8.10 -1.14
N CYS A 35 5.82 8.14 -2.48
CA CYS A 35 6.02 6.96 -3.33
C CYS A 35 7.50 6.71 -3.65
N HIS A 36 8.28 7.75 -3.94
CA HIS A 36 9.62 7.64 -4.55
C HIS A 36 10.76 8.20 -3.68
N GLY A 37 10.46 8.65 -2.46
CA GLY A 37 11.42 9.34 -1.59
C GLY A 37 12.64 8.50 -1.19
N ASP A 38 12.54 7.18 -1.30
CA ASP A 38 13.57 6.20 -0.95
C ASP A 38 14.33 5.59 -2.14
N ASP A 39 14.02 5.96 -3.39
CA ASP A 39 14.65 5.41 -4.60
C ASP A 39 16.18 5.48 -4.58
N GLY A 40 16.75 6.54 -3.99
CA GLY A 40 18.20 6.72 -3.88
C GLY A 40 18.88 5.77 -2.88
N ILE A 41 18.10 4.99 -2.13
CA ILE A 41 18.55 4.02 -1.11
C ILE A 41 18.31 2.60 -1.58
N GLU A 42 17.38 2.38 -2.50
CA GLU A 42 17.12 1.08 -3.10
C GLU A 42 18.37 0.57 -3.85
N VAL A 43 18.77 -0.68 -3.59
CA VAL A 43 19.96 -1.31 -4.20
C VAL A 43 19.65 -2.66 -4.85
N THR A 44 18.40 -3.14 -4.79
CA THR A 44 18.00 -4.49 -5.20
C THR A 44 17.18 -4.53 -6.49
N GLY A 45 16.64 -3.41 -6.95
CA GLY A 45 15.72 -3.36 -8.10
C GLY A 45 14.28 -3.77 -7.78
N ASP A 46 13.92 -3.91 -6.49
CA ASP A 46 12.57 -4.31 -6.05
C ASP A 46 11.64 -3.09 -5.91
N VAL A 47 10.54 -3.11 -6.66
CA VAL A 47 9.53 -2.05 -6.68
C VAL A 47 8.87 -1.84 -5.30
N ALA A 48 8.58 -2.93 -4.57
CA ALA A 48 8.12 -2.87 -3.19
C ALA A 48 9.29 -3.12 -2.22
N PRO A 49 9.33 -2.45 -1.04
CA PRO A 49 10.37 -2.68 -0.05
C PRO A 49 10.44 -4.16 0.40
N PRO A 50 11.60 -4.84 0.26
CA PRO A 50 11.74 -6.22 0.72
C PRO A 50 11.75 -6.31 2.24
N ILE A 51 11.25 -7.45 2.77
CA ILE A 51 11.34 -7.77 4.19
C ILE A 51 12.70 -8.42 4.45
N HIS A 52 13.60 -7.67 5.07
CA HIS A 52 14.87 -8.21 5.54
C HIS A 52 14.70 -8.90 6.89
N VAL A 53 14.64 -10.24 6.88
CA VAL A 53 14.54 -11.08 8.10
C VAL A 53 15.89 -11.37 8.76
N SER A 54 17.00 -11.06 8.08
CA SER A 54 18.35 -11.29 8.59
C SER A 54 18.65 -10.36 9.76
N THR A 55 18.98 -10.91 10.92
CA THR A 55 19.36 -10.13 12.10
C THR A 55 20.83 -9.72 12.09
N THR A 56 21.65 -10.42 11.29
CA THR A 56 23.11 -10.31 11.20
C THR A 56 23.50 -10.29 9.72
N PHE A 57 24.48 -9.47 9.36
CA PHE A 57 24.95 -9.33 7.98
C PHE A 57 26.43 -9.74 7.85
N ILE A 58 26.83 -10.17 6.65
CA ILE A 58 28.20 -10.56 6.33
C ILE A 58 29.01 -9.30 6.02
N SER A 59 30.19 -9.14 6.61
CA SER A 59 31.15 -8.07 6.28
C SER A 59 32.23 -8.58 5.32
N ASP A 60 32.50 -7.81 4.27
CA ASP A 60 33.45 -8.14 3.21
C ASP A 60 34.93 -7.95 3.62
N ALA A 61 35.23 -7.31 4.76
CA ALA A 61 36.59 -7.20 5.30
C ALA A 61 36.63 -6.90 6.82
N PRO A 62 37.66 -7.32 7.57
CA PRO A 62 37.79 -7.07 9.02
C PRO A 62 37.78 -5.60 9.42
N GLU A 63 38.09 -4.70 8.48
CA GLU A 63 38.19 -3.24 8.68
C GLU A 63 37.00 -2.49 8.05
N SER A 64 36.07 -3.20 7.41
CA SER A 64 34.89 -2.64 6.72
C SER A 64 33.62 -2.95 7.53
N TYR A 65 33.18 -2.02 8.36
CA TYR A 65 31.89 -2.14 9.04
C TYR A 65 30.76 -1.72 8.07
N GLY A 66 30.18 -2.73 7.40
CA GLY A 66 28.92 -2.59 6.66
C GLY A 66 27.72 -2.59 7.61
N GLN A 67 26.55 -3.09 7.16
CA GLN A 67 25.47 -3.41 8.09
C GLN A 67 25.97 -4.49 9.06
N GLU A 68 25.75 -4.32 10.36
CA GLU A 68 26.20 -5.29 11.37
C GLU A 68 25.01 -6.05 11.95
N TYR A 69 24.06 -5.32 12.53
CA TYR A 69 22.92 -5.85 13.25
C TYR A 69 21.64 -5.08 12.94
N SER A 70 20.55 -5.80 12.67
CA SER A 70 19.24 -5.20 12.27
C SER A 70 18.65 -4.20 13.29
N ARG A 71 19.02 -4.31 14.57
CA ARG A 71 18.64 -3.35 15.62
C ARG A 71 19.27 -1.97 15.38
N ILE A 72 20.51 -1.93 14.91
CA ILE A 72 21.28 -0.72 14.66
C ILE A 72 20.74 -0.04 13.42
N ASP A 73 20.57 -0.81 12.34
CA ASP A 73 20.20 -0.30 11.03
C ASP A 73 19.69 -1.41 10.09
N THR A 74 18.74 -1.08 9.20
CA THR A 74 18.29 -1.95 8.10
C THR A 74 17.94 -1.11 6.87
N MET A 75 18.01 -1.70 5.68
CA MET A 75 17.61 -0.99 4.46
C MET A 75 16.14 -0.53 4.51
N THR A 76 15.21 -1.38 4.97
CA THR A 76 13.80 -0.99 5.13
C THR A 76 13.64 0.22 6.06
N ARG A 77 14.42 0.27 7.15
CA ARG A 77 14.39 1.40 8.08
C ARG A 77 14.91 2.68 7.45
N ARG A 78 16.04 2.61 6.73
CA ARG A 78 16.60 3.76 5.99
C ARG A 78 15.62 4.30 4.95
N ARG A 79 14.93 3.41 4.24
CA ARG A 79 13.89 3.78 3.26
C ARG A 79 12.77 4.59 3.92
N VAL A 80 12.21 4.10 5.04
CA VAL A 80 11.18 4.82 5.82
C VAL A 80 11.69 6.17 6.34
N GLU A 81 12.91 6.20 6.91
CA GLU A 81 13.53 7.42 7.42
C GLU A 81 13.75 8.46 6.30
N ALA A 82 14.13 8.03 5.10
CA ALA A 82 14.34 8.92 3.97
C ALA A 82 13.04 9.52 3.43
N VAL A 83 11.99 8.70 3.28
CA VAL A 83 10.67 9.19 2.84
C VAL A 83 10.14 10.22 3.83
N ILE A 84 10.06 9.87 5.12
CA ILE A 84 9.54 10.79 6.14
C ILE A 84 10.42 12.06 6.23
N GLY A 85 11.74 11.90 6.20
CA GLY A 85 12.67 13.04 6.23
C GLY A 85 12.50 13.96 5.03
N ALA A 86 12.27 13.41 3.84
CA ALA A 86 12.04 14.20 2.63
C ALA A 86 10.70 14.95 2.66
N ILE A 87 9.62 14.33 3.17
CA ILE A 87 8.30 14.98 3.27
C ILE A 87 8.35 16.14 4.28
N GLU A 88 8.99 15.93 5.43
CA GLU A 88 9.11 16.94 6.48
C GLU A 88 10.18 18.00 6.19
N GLY A 89 11.22 17.68 5.40
CA GLY A 89 12.33 18.59 5.11
C GLY A 89 13.48 18.52 6.13
N GLY A 90 13.74 17.34 6.71
CA GLY A 90 14.82 17.11 7.69
C GLY A 90 15.35 15.68 7.71
N GLN A 91 16.18 15.34 8.70
CA GLN A 91 16.69 13.97 8.88
C GLN A 91 15.82 13.19 9.86
N ALA A 92 15.23 12.08 9.44
CA ALA A 92 14.37 11.27 10.29
C ALA A 92 15.13 10.13 10.99
N VAL A 93 14.74 9.84 12.24
CA VAL A 93 15.16 8.68 13.02
C VAL A 93 13.92 7.98 13.57
N THR A 94 13.79 6.69 13.26
CA THR A 94 12.63 5.87 13.64
C THR A 94 12.83 5.14 14.97
N TYR A 95 11.72 4.96 15.69
CA TYR A 95 11.63 4.33 17.00
C TYR A 95 10.44 3.37 17.08
N SER A 96 10.50 2.43 18.04
CA SER A 96 9.47 1.40 18.26
C SER A 96 8.10 1.93 18.68
N SER A 97 8.00 3.18 19.11
CA SER A 97 6.74 3.85 19.43
C SER A 97 6.92 5.37 19.47
N GLY A 98 5.83 6.12 19.42
CA GLY A 98 5.86 7.57 19.67
C GLY A 98 6.45 7.92 21.04
N GLN A 99 6.21 7.09 22.06
CA GLN A 99 6.79 7.29 23.39
C GLN A 99 8.29 7.04 23.42
N SER A 100 8.76 6.04 22.69
CA SER A 100 10.20 5.75 22.54
C SER A 100 10.91 6.92 21.85
N ALA A 101 10.28 7.51 20.83
CA ALA A 101 10.78 8.71 20.17
C ALA A 101 10.87 9.90 21.13
N ALA A 102 9.79 10.21 21.85
CA ALA A 102 9.79 11.31 22.84
C ALA A 102 10.85 11.09 23.94
N THR A 103 10.94 9.87 24.46
CA THR A 103 11.93 9.48 25.48
C THR A 103 13.36 9.64 24.95
N ALA A 104 13.65 9.19 23.74
CA ALA A 104 14.97 9.34 23.13
C ALA A 104 15.40 10.81 23.03
N LEU A 105 14.48 11.71 22.65
CA LEU A 105 14.76 13.15 22.61
C LEU A 105 15.06 13.71 24.01
N ILE A 106 14.27 13.32 25.02
CA ILE A 106 14.48 13.73 26.42
C ILE A 106 15.86 13.27 26.90
N HIS A 107 16.24 12.02 26.63
CA HIS A 107 17.54 11.44 27.02
C HIS A 107 18.72 12.07 26.28
N CYS A 108 18.53 12.47 25.02
CA CYS A 108 19.56 13.17 24.23
C CYS A 108 19.81 14.60 24.71
N ILE A 109 18.74 15.32 25.05
CA ILE A 109 18.81 16.73 25.47
C ILE A 109 19.20 16.83 26.94
N LYS A 110 18.71 15.90 27.79
CA LYS A 110 18.80 15.93 29.26
C LYS A 110 18.33 17.28 29.84
N PRO A 111 17.09 17.71 29.52
CA PRO A 111 16.65 19.07 29.82
C PRO A 111 16.39 19.25 31.32
N ARG A 112 16.79 20.39 31.88
CA ARG A 112 16.53 20.77 33.27
C ARG A 112 15.39 21.76 33.41
N ARG A 113 15.12 22.57 32.38
CA ARG A 113 14.00 23.51 32.33
C ARG A 113 13.17 23.27 31.07
N ILE A 114 11.93 22.84 31.27
CA ILE A 114 11.08 22.30 30.21
C ILE A 114 9.78 23.11 30.15
N TYR A 115 9.34 23.49 28.97
CA TYR A 115 7.96 23.92 28.74
C TYR A 115 7.21 22.87 27.92
N LEU A 116 5.99 22.53 28.37
CA LEU A 116 5.08 21.59 27.72
C LEU A 116 3.67 22.19 27.72
N ASN A 117 3.05 22.37 26.56
CA ASN A 117 1.73 23.01 26.48
C ASN A 117 0.59 22.08 26.91
N ALA A 118 0.38 20.99 26.19
CA ALA A 118 -0.78 20.12 26.31
C ALA A 118 -0.51 18.77 25.60
N GLY A 119 0.74 18.29 25.66
CA GLY A 119 1.17 17.09 24.94
C GLY A 119 0.34 15.85 25.28
N TYR A 120 0.28 14.89 24.37
CA TYR A 120 -0.38 13.60 24.56
C TYR A 120 -0.04 13.01 25.93
N GLN A 121 -1.05 12.46 26.62
CA GLN A 121 -0.95 12.01 28.01
C GLN A 121 0.28 11.13 28.30
N GLY A 122 0.66 10.26 27.37
CA GLY A 122 1.87 9.44 27.51
C GLY A 122 3.17 10.27 27.53
N VAL A 123 3.27 11.33 26.73
CA VAL A 123 4.44 12.22 26.71
C VAL A 123 4.51 13.01 28.02
N GLN A 124 3.38 13.46 28.55
CA GLN A 124 3.32 14.09 29.88
C GLN A 124 3.85 13.14 30.96
N PHE A 125 3.47 11.85 30.90
CA PHE A 125 3.98 10.84 31.82
C PHE A 125 5.48 10.59 31.65
N ALA A 126 6.00 10.57 30.42
CA ALA A 126 7.44 10.43 30.17
C ALA A 126 8.23 11.58 30.82
N PHE A 127 7.77 12.83 30.66
CA PHE A 127 8.38 13.99 31.32
C PHE A 127 8.26 13.95 32.84
N LYS A 128 7.11 13.50 33.37
CA LYS A 128 6.93 13.32 34.81
C LYS A 128 7.92 12.29 35.38
N LEU A 129 8.01 11.12 34.75
CA LEU A 129 8.94 10.05 35.17
C LEU A 129 10.41 10.50 35.06
N TYR A 130 10.76 11.20 33.99
CA TYR A 130 12.10 11.78 33.84
C TYR A 130 12.41 12.75 34.98
N THR A 131 11.50 13.69 35.26
CA THR A 131 11.64 14.67 36.34
C THR A 131 11.78 14.01 37.71
N GLU A 132 10.93 13.02 38.02
CA GLU A 132 10.99 12.26 39.27
C GLU A 132 12.33 11.54 39.44
N ARG A 133 12.82 10.85 38.40
CA ARG A 133 14.11 10.15 38.44
C ARG A 133 15.29 11.10 38.63
N GLN A 134 15.35 12.18 37.85
CA GLN A 134 16.46 13.13 37.93
C GLN A 134 16.47 13.88 39.28
N ASN A 135 15.30 14.22 39.82
CA ASN A 135 15.22 14.85 41.14
C ASN A 135 15.65 13.91 42.28
N ILE A 136 15.48 12.59 42.13
CA ILE A 136 16.01 11.59 43.08
C ILE A 136 17.54 11.52 42.96
N GLU A 137 18.09 11.71 41.77
CA GLU A 137 19.53 11.80 41.49
C GLU A 137 20.13 13.19 41.83
N ASP A 138 19.38 14.05 42.53
CA ASP A 138 19.74 15.42 42.93
C ASP A 138 19.91 16.41 41.75
N GLU A 139 19.46 16.05 40.55
CA GLU A 139 19.38 16.91 39.38
C GLU A 139 18.00 17.60 39.30
N LYS A 140 17.89 18.84 39.84
CA LYS A 140 16.61 19.58 39.94
C LYS A 140 16.00 20.00 38.60
N VAL A 141 15.16 19.14 38.02
CA VAL A 141 14.37 19.41 36.79
C VAL A 141 13.08 20.19 37.11
N GLN A 142 12.74 21.17 36.28
CA GLN A 142 11.57 22.05 36.43
C GLN A 142 10.72 22.09 35.15
N LEU A 143 9.40 21.88 35.30
CA LEU A 143 8.41 22.22 34.28
C LEU A 143 7.91 23.65 34.50
N LEU A 144 7.96 24.48 33.45
CA LEU A 144 7.43 25.84 33.45
C LEU A 144 6.04 25.90 32.85
N THR A 145 5.22 26.81 33.38
CA THR A 145 3.92 27.19 32.83
C THR A 145 4.08 28.25 31.73
N LEU A 146 3.02 28.47 30.94
CA LEU A 146 3.04 29.48 29.88
C LEU A 146 3.21 30.89 30.45
N GLU A 147 2.58 31.16 31.59
CA GLU A 147 2.70 32.42 32.32
C GLU A 147 4.16 32.67 32.71
N GLN A 148 4.84 31.65 33.25
CA GLN A 148 6.26 31.75 33.60
C GLN A 148 7.15 31.98 32.37
N CYS A 149 6.84 31.36 31.22
CA CYS A 149 7.53 31.62 29.95
C CYS A 149 7.34 33.08 29.49
N LYS A 150 6.13 33.64 29.63
CA LYS A 150 5.83 35.05 29.31
C LYS A 150 6.45 36.04 30.30
N GLU A 151 6.71 35.62 31.54
CA GLU A 151 7.44 36.44 32.51
C GLU A 151 8.93 36.54 32.18
N ILE A 152 9.55 35.44 31.71
CA ILE A 152 10.98 35.39 31.41
C ILE A 152 11.34 35.98 30.04
N TYR A 153 10.37 36.18 29.14
CA TYR A 153 10.62 36.66 27.78
C TYR A 153 9.70 37.81 27.38
N ASP A 154 10.31 38.89 26.91
CA ASP A 154 9.62 40.03 26.32
C ASP A 154 9.59 39.89 24.80
N SER A 155 8.44 39.54 24.24
CA SER A 155 8.30 39.35 22.78
C SER A 155 8.34 40.65 21.98
N GLU A 156 8.02 41.80 22.60
CA GLU A 156 8.10 43.10 21.91
C GLU A 156 9.55 43.54 21.75
N LYS A 157 10.36 43.33 22.80
CA LYS A 157 11.78 43.68 22.81
C LYS A 157 12.71 42.58 22.34
N LYS A 158 12.19 41.36 22.18
CA LYS A 158 12.92 40.13 21.84
C LYS A 158 14.09 39.84 22.80
N GLU A 159 13.87 40.04 24.10
CA GLU A 159 14.91 39.86 25.14
C GLU A 159 14.41 39.07 26.37
N LEU A 160 15.35 38.44 27.09
CA LEU A 160 15.05 37.72 28.33
C LEU A 160 15.07 38.65 29.55
N ARG A 161 14.08 38.50 30.44
CA ARG A 161 13.97 39.21 31.72
C ARG A 161 14.63 38.39 32.83
N ILE A 162 15.92 38.64 33.08
CA ILE A 162 16.76 37.86 34.02
C ILE A 162 16.36 38.09 35.49
N ASP A 163 15.64 39.18 35.79
CA ASP A 163 15.09 39.52 37.09
C ASP A 163 13.71 38.91 37.37
N SER A 164 13.17 38.10 36.44
CA SER A 164 11.88 37.45 36.63
C SER A 164 11.92 36.47 37.83
N PRO A 165 10.86 36.42 38.67
CA PRO A 165 10.76 35.49 39.80
C PRO A 165 10.86 34.01 39.40
N SER A 166 10.63 33.70 38.13
CA SER A 166 10.71 32.35 37.56
C SER A 166 12.16 31.86 37.37
N TRP A 167 13.17 32.73 37.53
CA TRP A 167 14.58 32.35 37.50
C TRP A 167 15.08 31.83 38.85
N ARG A 168 15.92 30.79 38.83
CA ARG A 168 16.70 30.37 40.02
C ARG A 168 18.10 30.97 39.95
N PRO A 169 18.77 31.26 41.09
CA PRO A 169 20.14 31.80 41.09
C PRO A 169 21.17 30.97 40.30
N ALA A 170 21.01 29.63 40.30
CA ALA A 170 21.85 28.74 39.52
C ALA A 170 21.62 28.89 38.00
N ASP A 171 20.37 29.06 37.58
CA ASP A 171 20.01 29.20 36.16
C ASP A 171 20.51 30.54 35.59
N ILE A 172 20.51 31.60 36.40
CA ILE A 172 21.09 32.91 36.03
C ILE A 172 22.59 32.77 35.79
N LYS A 173 23.29 32.04 36.66
CA LYS A 173 24.73 31.79 36.53
C LYS A 173 25.06 30.94 35.30
N GLU A 174 24.24 29.95 34.99
CA GLU A 174 24.41 29.06 33.84
C GLU A 174 23.81 29.63 32.53
N LYS A 175 23.09 30.77 32.60
CA LYS A 175 22.28 31.35 31.51
C LYS A 175 21.30 30.35 30.87
N ARG A 176 20.76 29.42 31.67
CA ARG A 176 19.84 28.37 31.20
C ARG A 176 18.40 28.75 31.54
N ALA A 177 17.78 29.56 30.70
CA ALA A 177 16.37 29.93 30.89
C ALA A 177 15.43 28.76 30.59
N LEU A 178 15.76 28.00 29.54
CA LEU A 178 14.98 26.89 29.05
C LEU A 178 15.87 25.97 28.20
N ASP A 179 15.70 24.65 28.33
CA ASP A 179 16.47 23.66 27.57
C ASP A 179 15.62 22.98 26.48
N LEU A 180 14.32 22.80 26.74
CA LEU A 180 13.38 22.16 25.81
C LEU A 180 12.00 22.82 25.85
N ILE A 181 11.48 23.16 24.67
CA ILE A 181 10.09 23.53 24.42
C ILE A 181 9.46 22.36 23.67
N TRP A 182 8.45 21.71 24.25
CA TRP A 182 7.68 20.67 23.59
C TRP A 182 6.25 21.16 23.34
N LEU A 183 5.86 21.27 22.07
CA LEU A 183 4.50 21.69 21.69
C LEU A 183 3.80 20.57 20.93
N GLU A 184 2.57 20.24 21.32
CA GLU A 184 1.66 19.49 20.44
C GLU A 184 0.79 20.48 19.66
N CYS A 185 0.79 20.36 18.33
CA CYS A 185 0.06 21.29 17.44
C CYS A 185 -0.49 20.54 16.21
N PRO A 186 -1.82 20.46 16.03
CA PRO A 186 -2.87 20.82 17.01
C PRO A 186 -2.80 19.95 18.27
N ASN A 187 -3.20 20.47 19.44
CA ASN A 187 -3.22 19.66 20.65
C ASN A 187 -4.42 18.68 20.71
N ASN A 188 -4.24 17.50 21.26
CA ASN A 188 -5.31 16.54 21.52
C ASN A 188 -5.80 16.64 22.98
N PRO A 189 -7.11 16.73 23.29
CA PRO A 189 -8.27 16.61 22.40
C PRO A 189 -8.88 17.93 21.91
N HIS A 190 -8.29 19.07 22.26
CA HIS A 190 -8.92 20.37 22.04
C HIS A 190 -8.77 20.92 20.61
N ILE A 191 -7.87 20.33 19.80
CA ILE A 191 -7.54 20.69 18.42
C ILE A 191 -7.22 22.19 18.29
N THR A 192 -6.58 22.75 19.31
CA THR A 192 -6.12 24.14 19.31
C THR A 192 -4.74 24.23 18.72
N LEU A 193 -4.52 25.26 17.89
CA LEU A 193 -3.22 25.60 17.33
C LEU A 193 -2.41 26.41 18.34
N VAL A 194 -1.09 26.29 18.22
CA VAL A 194 -0.12 27.00 19.05
C VAL A 194 0.68 27.95 18.16
N ASP A 195 1.05 29.12 18.68
CA ASP A 195 1.89 30.09 17.97
C ASP A 195 3.34 29.60 17.93
N ILE A 196 3.67 28.78 16.92
CA ILE A 196 4.99 28.15 16.78
C ILE A 196 6.09 29.21 16.63
N GLU A 197 5.81 30.31 15.93
CA GLU A 197 6.79 31.37 15.68
C GLU A 197 7.18 32.09 16.97
N TRP A 198 6.21 32.39 17.84
CA TRP A 198 6.51 32.96 19.16
C TRP A 198 7.42 32.07 20.00
N PHE A 199 7.18 30.76 19.98
CA PHE A 199 8.03 29.79 20.69
C PHE A 199 9.39 29.59 20.02
N ALA A 200 9.48 29.74 18.70
CA ALA A 200 10.75 29.72 17.98
C ALA A 200 11.62 30.92 18.34
N GLU A 201 11.02 32.12 18.48
CA GLU A 201 11.74 33.30 18.96
C GLU A 201 12.23 33.11 20.40
N LEU A 202 11.39 32.57 21.28
CA LEU A 202 11.80 32.21 22.64
C LEU A 202 12.96 31.21 22.63
N ALA A 203 12.85 30.13 21.85
CA ALA A 203 13.89 29.11 21.73
C ALA A 203 15.23 29.70 21.28
N ALA A 204 15.20 30.62 20.31
CA ALA A 204 16.40 31.30 19.82
C ALA A 204 17.08 32.16 20.91
N GLN A 205 16.30 32.81 21.78
CA GLN A 205 16.84 33.63 22.87
C GLN A 205 17.38 32.80 24.04
N THR A 206 16.77 31.63 24.32
CA THR A 206 17.19 30.77 25.43
C THR A 206 18.21 29.71 25.04
N GLY A 207 18.37 29.44 23.74
CA GLY A 207 19.12 28.29 23.23
C GLY A 207 18.38 26.96 23.42
N ALA A 208 17.07 26.99 23.66
CA ALA A 208 16.28 25.77 23.87
C ALA A 208 16.05 25.02 22.56
N CYS A 209 15.95 23.70 22.64
CA CYS A 209 15.42 22.93 21.52
C CYS A 209 13.90 23.13 21.43
N LEU A 210 13.38 23.40 20.22
CA LEU A 210 11.94 23.50 19.95
C LEU A 210 11.48 22.22 19.25
N ALA A 211 10.77 21.37 19.98
CA ALA A 211 10.20 20.13 19.50
C ALA A 211 8.69 20.27 19.28
N ILE A 212 8.22 19.91 18.09
CA ILE A 212 6.79 19.97 17.72
C ILE A 212 6.28 18.54 17.51
N ASP A 213 5.34 18.09 18.33
CA ASP A 213 4.52 16.93 18.06
C ASP A 213 3.45 17.31 17.00
N SER A 214 3.72 16.92 15.76
CA SER A 214 2.89 17.17 14.56
C SER A 214 2.07 15.93 14.20
N THR A 215 1.82 15.03 15.16
CA THR A 215 1.11 13.77 14.92
C THR A 215 -0.27 14.00 14.29
N LEU A 216 -1.04 14.99 14.76
CA LEU A 216 -2.42 15.23 14.29
C LEU A 216 -2.50 15.94 12.94
N SER A 217 -1.57 16.85 12.66
CA SER A 217 -1.51 17.58 11.39
C SER A 217 -0.98 16.72 10.25
N SER A 218 -0.16 15.71 10.56
CA SER A 218 0.70 15.00 9.60
C SER A 218 1.64 15.96 8.84
N PRO A 219 2.65 15.44 8.14
CA PRO A 219 3.54 16.28 7.31
C PRO A 219 2.83 17.09 6.21
N LEU A 220 1.58 16.71 5.89
CA LEU A 220 0.79 17.37 4.86
C LEU A 220 0.01 18.58 5.40
N GLY A 221 -0.38 18.56 6.69
CA GLY A 221 -1.23 19.59 7.27
C GLY A 221 -0.49 20.72 7.98
N LEU A 222 0.78 20.49 8.37
CA LEU A 222 1.63 21.49 9.03
C LEU A 222 3.10 21.18 8.73
N ARG A 223 3.89 22.22 8.42
CA ARG A 223 5.35 22.11 8.24
C ARG A 223 6.07 22.91 9.33
N PRO A 224 6.36 22.29 10.50
CA PRO A 224 6.84 23.06 11.64
C PRO A 224 8.21 23.72 11.44
N PHE A 225 9.06 23.15 10.58
CA PHE A 225 10.36 23.75 10.26
C PHE A 225 10.25 25.12 9.57
N GLU A 226 9.19 25.34 8.78
CA GLU A 226 8.94 26.64 8.14
C GLU A 226 8.62 27.74 9.17
N HIS A 227 8.22 27.33 10.38
CA HIS A 227 7.90 28.22 11.51
C HIS A 227 9.00 28.23 12.61
N GLY A 228 10.18 27.67 12.32
CA GLY A 228 11.34 27.74 13.22
C GLY A 228 11.45 26.58 14.21
N ALA A 229 10.74 25.46 14.01
CA ALA A 229 10.97 24.25 14.79
C ALA A 229 12.39 23.70 14.58
N HIS A 230 12.92 23.04 15.62
CA HIS A 230 14.21 22.36 15.56
C HIS A 230 14.05 20.85 15.35
N VAL A 231 13.01 20.28 15.96
CA VAL A 231 12.67 18.86 15.89
C VAL A 231 11.17 18.73 15.66
N VAL A 232 10.79 17.81 14.78
CA VAL A 232 9.39 17.38 14.61
C VAL A 232 9.26 15.94 15.08
N MET A 233 8.21 15.66 15.84
CA MET A 233 7.88 14.33 16.31
C MET A 233 6.55 13.90 15.70
N HIS A 234 6.49 12.67 15.22
CA HIS A 234 5.21 12.01 14.97
C HIS A 234 5.16 10.66 15.67
N SER A 235 3.97 10.32 16.18
CA SER A 235 3.60 8.93 16.34
C SER A 235 3.27 8.36 14.97
N SER A 236 4.17 7.54 14.41
CA SER A 236 3.89 6.89 13.13
C SER A 236 2.74 5.89 13.22
N THR A 237 2.37 5.49 14.44
CA THR A 237 1.16 4.69 14.74
C THR A 237 -0.14 5.31 14.20
N LYS A 238 -0.16 6.63 14.02
CA LYS A 238 -1.36 7.38 13.63
C LYS A 238 -1.41 7.56 12.10
N TYR A 239 -1.52 8.79 11.63
CA TYR A 239 -1.75 9.10 10.22
C TYR A 239 -0.64 8.59 9.30
N LEU A 240 0.62 8.55 9.74
CA LEU A 240 1.72 8.05 8.92
C LEU A 240 1.61 6.54 8.61
N ALA A 241 1.18 5.73 9.58
CA ALA A 241 0.88 4.32 9.30
C ALA A 241 -0.42 4.19 8.52
N GLY A 242 -1.48 4.92 8.92
CA GLY A 242 -2.79 4.93 8.27
C GLY A 242 -3.59 3.62 8.37
N HIS A 243 -2.95 2.51 8.75
CA HIS A 243 -3.51 1.16 8.69
C HIS A 243 -3.73 0.51 10.07
N SER A 244 -3.38 1.21 11.16
CA SER A 244 -3.51 0.76 12.57
C SER A 244 -2.74 -0.51 12.94
N ASP A 245 -1.75 -0.89 12.14
CA ASP A 245 -0.97 -2.13 12.23
C ASP A 245 0.51 -1.92 12.62
N LEU A 246 0.90 -0.66 12.78
CA LEU A 246 2.24 -0.26 13.19
C LEU A 246 2.17 0.44 14.54
N LEU A 247 2.94 -0.04 15.51
CA LEU A 247 3.38 0.80 16.62
C LEU A 247 4.73 1.39 16.24
N GLY A 248 4.79 2.73 16.22
CA GLY A 248 6.01 3.41 15.83
C GLY A 248 6.00 4.90 16.18
N GLY A 249 7.20 5.47 16.18
CA GLY A 249 7.46 6.88 16.35
C GLY A 249 8.62 7.32 15.47
N VAL A 250 8.65 8.60 15.12
CA VAL A 250 9.72 9.20 14.33
C VAL A 250 10.07 10.57 14.88
N LEU A 251 11.36 10.87 14.96
CA LEU A 251 11.88 12.21 15.18
C LEU A 251 12.53 12.69 13.90
N ILE A 252 12.18 13.88 13.43
CA ILE A 252 12.81 14.55 12.31
C ILE A 252 13.58 15.74 12.87
N VAL A 253 14.88 15.80 12.56
CA VAL A 253 15.78 16.87 13.00
C VAL A 253 16.04 17.82 11.84
N HIS A 254 15.90 19.11 12.08
CA HIS A 254 16.20 20.14 11.08
C HIS A 254 17.67 20.06 10.63
N SER A 255 17.93 20.30 9.34
CA SER A 255 19.26 20.17 8.71
C SER A 255 20.36 20.99 9.40
N SER A 256 20.03 22.11 10.06
CA SER A 256 20.99 22.94 10.79
C SER A 256 21.52 22.33 12.10
N LEU A 257 20.85 21.29 12.63
CA LEU A 257 21.21 20.62 13.89
C LEU A 257 21.59 19.14 13.68
N SER A 258 21.56 18.66 12.44
CA SER A 258 21.53 17.25 12.11
C SER A 258 22.77 16.49 12.59
N ASP A 259 23.97 17.02 12.37
CA ASP A 259 25.18 16.22 12.55
C ASP A 259 25.45 15.88 14.02
N VAL A 260 25.02 16.73 14.96
CA VAL A 260 25.24 16.49 16.40
C VAL A 260 24.05 15.78 17.04
N LEU A 261 22.82 16.23 16.76
CA LEU A 261 21.64 15.69 17.43
C LEU A 261 21.20 14.36 16.83
N THR A 262 21.25 14.19 15.50
CA THR A 262 20.98 12.89 14.85
C THR A 262 21.97 11.84 15.34
N CYS A 263 23.26 12.17 15.46
CA CYS A 263 24.26 11.22 15.98
C CYS A 263 23.98 10.77 17.41
N LYS A 264 23.57 11.68 18.31
CA LYS A 264 23.15 11.31 19.67
C LYS A 264 21.91 10.43 19.68
N LEU A 265 20.92 10.76 18.85
CA LEU A 265 19.68 9.97 18.72
C LEU A 265 19.95 8.55 18.18
N LEU A 266 20.92 8.42 17.26
CA LEU A 266 21.40 7.13 16.77
C LEU A 266 22.17 6.35 17.87
N GLN A 267 22.95 7.02 18.72
CA GLN A 267 23.65 6.37 19.84
C GLN A 267 22.69 5.86 20.93
N GLU A 268 21.63 6.61 21.25
CA GLU A 268 20.56 6.14 22.15
C GLU A 268 19.82 4.91 21.58
N ARG A 269 19.80 4.75 20.26
CA ARG A 269 19.23 3.57 19.59
C ARG A 269 20.12 2.32 19.72
N THR A 270 21.43 2.46 19.97
CA THR A 270 22.43 1.38 19.81
C THR A 270 23.08 0.86 21.10
N THR A 271 22.86 1.47 22.26
CA THR A 271 23.60 1.08 23.48
C THR A 271 23.17 -0.29 24.01
N ASP A 272 24.11 -1.25 23.96
CA ASP A 272 24.01 -2.58 24.55
C ASP A 272 23.96 -2.53 26.09
N GLY A 273 22.88 -3.05 26.66
CA GLY A 273 22.70 -3.33 28.08
C GLY A 273 21.98 -4.68 28.29
N PRO A 274 22.24 -5.41 29.39
CA PRO A 274 21.92 -6.83 29.53
C PRO A 274 20.41 -7.08 29.71
N VAL A 275 19.93 -8.11 29.02
CA VAL A 275 18.54 -8.57 29.01
C VAL A 275 18.19 -9.28 30.32
N MET A 276 17.15 -8.82 31.02
CA MET A 276 16.51 -9.57 32.11
C MET A 276 15.53 -10.61 31.55
N ASP A 277 15.68 -11.84 32.02
CA ASP A 277 14.77 -12.97 31.81
C ASP A 277 13.53 -12.85 32.73
N MET A 278 12.33 -12.98 32.16
CA MET A 278 11.05 -12.91 32.86
C MET A 278 10.12 -13.99 32.29
N SER A 279 10.25 -15.21 32.81
CA SER A 279 9.24 -16.26 32.67
C SER A 279 8.13 -16.06 33.72
N ARG A 280 6.86 -16.06 33.28
CA ARG A 280 5.73 -16.56 34.09
C ARG A 280 4.45 -16.74 33.27
N GLU A 281 3.79 -17.85 33.61
CA GLU A 281 2.61 -18.46 33.02
C GLU A 281 1.33 -17.65 33.23
N THR A 282 0.40 -17.76 32.28
CA THR A 282 -0.94 -17.17 32.31
C THR A 282 -1.98 -18.21 32.70
N ASP A 283 -2.76 -17.92 33.75
CA ASP A 283 -3.97 -18.65 34.09
C ASP A 283 -5.14 -18.26 33.18
N SER A 284 -5.82 -19.31 32.70
CA SER A 284 -7.04 -19.28 31.89
C SER A 284 -8.27 -18.85 32.68
N GLN A 285 -9.22 -18.18 32.02
CA GLN A 285 -10.66 -18.52 32.02
C GLN A 285 -11.44 -17.49 31.19
N HIS A 286 -12.12 -17.94 30.13
CA HIS A 286 -13.58 -17.84 29.96
C HIS A 286 -13.99 -18.36 28.57
N VAL A 287 -14.80 -19.41 28.62
CA VAL A 287 -15.62 -19.98 27.53
C VAL A 287 -16.77 -19.02 27.22
N ILE A 288 -17.22 -18.92 25.96
CA ILE A 288 -18.65 -18.87 25.58
C ILE A 288 -18.82 -19.09 24.06
N SER A 289 -19.66 -20.09 23.77
CA SER A 289 -20.43 -20.44 22.56
C SER A 289 -20.32 -19.59 21.30
N GLN A 290 -20.17 -20.25 20.13
CA GLN A 290 -20.49 -19.68 18.81
C GLN A 290 -21.99 -19.35 18.70
N PRO A 291 -22.39 -18.07 18.65
CA PRO A 291 -23.65 -17.71 18.06
C PRO A 291 -23.41 -17.60 16.54
N LEU A 292 -24.38 -18.00 15.74
CA LEU A 292 -24.54 -17.40 14.41
C LEU A 292 -24.49 -15.88 14.60
N LEU A 293 -23.39 -15.25 14.15
CA LEU A 293 -23.12 -13.84 14.39
C LEU A 293 -24.24 -13.01 13.78
N LYS A 294 -25.08 -12.46 14.67
CA LYS A 294 -26.06 -11.46 14.31
C LYS A 294 -25.28 -10.26 13.80
N HIS A 295 -25.24 -10.07 12.48
CA HIS A 295 -24.95 -8.76 11.93
C HIS A 295 -25.77 -7.73 12.72
N LYS A 296 -25.13 -6.71 13.29
CA LYS A 296 -25.83 -5.44 13.42
C LYS A 296 -26.07 -5.00 11.98
N LYS A 297 -27.21 -5.38 11.40
CA LYS A 297 -27.68 -4.77 10.16
C LYS A 297 -27.77 -3.29 10.47
N LEU A 298 -26.80 -2.53 9.95
CA LEU A 298 -26.90 -1.09 9.94
C LEU A 298 -28.24 -0.77 9.25
N PRO A 299 -29.05 0.15 9.80
CA PRO A 299 -30.42 0.37 9.34
C PRO A 299 -30.49 1.03 7.95
N PHE A 300 -29.37 1.12 7.23
CA PHE A 300 -29.20 1.79 5.95
C PHE A 300 -28.15 1.06 5.09
N PRO A 301 -28.18 1.24 3.75
CA PRO A 301 -27.12 0.77 2.86
C PRO A 301 -25.79 1.46 3.21
N ILE A 302 -24.70 0.71 3.23
CA ILE A 302 -23.34 1.24 3.43
C ILE A 302 -22.60 1.32 2.10
N HIS A 303 -21.77 2.36 1.93
CA HIS A 303 -21.01 2.59 0.70
C HIS A 303 -19.73 1.76 0.66
N GLY A 304 -19.15 1.57 -0.54
CA GLY A 304 -17.98 0.72 -0.77
C GLY A 304 -16.79 1.01 0.14
N SER A 305 -16.43 2.28 0.36
CA SER A 305 -15.33 2.64 1.26
C SER A 305 -15.59 2.30 2.73
N THR A 306 -16.85 2.25 3.16
CA THR A 306 -17.22 1.76 4.49
C THR A 306 -17.12 0.24 4.56
N ILE A 307 -17.52 -0.47 3.50
CA ILE A 307 -17.39 -1.93 3.39
C ILE A 307 -15.91 -2.35 3.37
N GLU A 308 -15.06 -1.58 2.68
CA GLU A 308 -13.59 -1.78 2.66
C GLU A 308 -12.98 -1.79 4.07
N CYS A 309 -13.50 -0.99 4.99
CA CYS A 309 -12.99 -0.90 6.36
C CYS A 309 -13.65 -1.86 7.36
N HIS A 310 -14.93 -2.19 7.15
CA HIS A 310 -15.79 -2.82 8.16
C HIS A 310 -16.50 -4.10 7.68
N GLY A 311 -16.26 -4.54 6.44
CA GLY A 311 -16.93 -5.70 5.84
C GLY A 311 -16.69 -7.01 6.61
N ASP A 312 -15.66 -7.04 7.45
CA ASP A 312 -15.23 -8.17 8.27
C ASP A 312 -15.62 -8.07 9.75
N ASP A 313 -16.32 -7.01 10.19
CA ASP A 313 -16.73 -6.79 11.60
C ASP A 313 -17.56 -7.97 12.16
N GLY A 314 -18.26 -8.71 11.30
CA GLY A 314 -19.04 -9.90 11.67
C GLY A 314 -18.22 -11.21 11.72
N ILE A 315 -16.93 -11.15 11.44
CA ILE A 315 -15.99 -12.28 11.45
C ILE A 315 -14.93 -12.08 12.52
N GLU A 316 -14.57 -10.84 12.85
CA GLU A 316 -13.60 -10.58 13.91
C GLU A 316 -14.16 -10.95 15.30
N VAL A 317 -13.37 -11.69 16.08
CA VAL A 317 -13.77 -12.25 17.39
C VAL A 317 -12.85 -11.87 18.54
N THR A 318 -11.66 -11.33 18.28
CA THR A 318 -10.68 -10.96 19.32
C THR A 318 -10.88 -9.54 19.84
N GLY A 319 -11.56 -8.68 19.08
CA GLY A 319 -11.69 -7.25 19.35
C GLY A 319 -10.51 -6.41 18.85
N ASP A 320 -9.60 -6.99 18.06
CA ASP A 320 -8.48 -6.26 17.48
C ASP A 320 -8.95 -5.27 16.39
N VAL A 321 -8.46 -4.03 16.48
CA VAL A 321 -8.80 -2.97 15.50
C VAL A 321 -8.07 -3.19 14.16
N ALA A 322 -6.85 -3.72 14.22
CA ALA A 322 -6.12 -4.19 13.04
C ALA A 322 -6.10 -5.72 13.02
N PRO A 323 -6.17 -6.33 11.81
CA PRO A 323 -6.18 -7.77 11.73
C PRO A 323 -4.88 -8.36 12.27
N PRO A 324 -4.92 -9.43 13.07
CA PRO A 324 -3.72 -10.15 13.49
C PRO A 324 -3.10 -10.94 12.34
N ILE A 325 -1.78 -11.11 12.38
CA ILE A 325 -1.07 -12.05 11.51
C ILE A 325 -1.10 -13.42 12.18
N HIS A 326 -1.96 -14.32 11.69
CA HIS A 326 -1.98 -15.70 12.17
C HIS A 326 -0.92 -16.54 11.46
N VAL A 327 0.23 -16.77 12.11
CA VAL A 327 1.29 -17.64 11.59
C VAL A 327 1.08 -19.13 11.91
N SER A 328 0.10 -19.45 12.76
CA SER A 328 -0.14 -20.84 13.16
C SER A 328 -0.65 -21.68 12.01
N THR A 329 -0.08 -22.87 11.86
CA THR A 329 -0.46 -23.84 10.83
C THR A 329 -1.53 -24.82 11.30
N THR A 330 -1.58 -25.09 12.61
CA THR A 330 -2.49 -26.03 13.29
C THR A 330 -3.12 -25.34 14.49
N PHE A 331 -4.26 -25.86 14.96
CA PHE A 331 -4.98 -25.29 16.09
C PHE A 331 -5.32 -26.38 17.12
N ILE A 332 -5.54 -25.96 18.36
CA ILE A 332 -5.91 -26.86 19.45
C ILE A 332 -7.37 -27.29 19.22
N SER A 333 -7.61 -28.60 19.33
CA SER A 333 -8.96 -29.17 19.29
C SER A 333 -9.48 -29.36 20.71
N ASP A 334 -10.71 -28.93 20.98
CA ASP A 334 -11.35 -29.10 22.30
C ASP A 334 -11.76 -30.55 22.55
N ALA A 335 -12.01 -31.33 21.48
CA ALA A 335 -12.28 -32.75 21.53
C ALA A 335 -11.78 -33.48 20.27
N PRO A 336 -11.54 -34.81 20.30
CA PRO A 336 -11.14 -35.59 19.13
C PRO A 336 -12.14 -35.53 17.97
N GLU A 337 -13.42 -35.39 18.28
CA GLU A 337 -14.54 -35.34 17.33
C GLU A 337 -14.97 -33.93 16.91
N SER A 338 -14.41 -32.89 17.53
CA SER A 338 -14.82 -31.50 17.30
C SER A 338 -13.61 -30.60 17.14
N TYR A 339 -13.23 -30.40 15.89
CA TYR A 339 -12.26 -29.38 15.53
C TYR A 339 -12.98 -28.06 15.24
N GLY A 340 -12.51 -26.98 15.85
CA GLY A 340 -12.94 -25.62 15.49
C GLY A 340 -12.29 -25.21 14.18
N GLN A 341 -11.20 -24.45 14.27
CA GLN A 341 -10.28 -24.32 13.14
C GLN A 341 -9.37 -25.55 13.14
N GLU A 342 -9.23 -26.26 12.02
CA GLU A 342 -8.42 -27.49 11.96
C GLU A 342 -6.98 -27.19 11.58
N TYR A 343 -6.81 -26.65 10.37
CA TYR A 343 -5.53 -26.51 9.72
C TYR A 343 -5.55 -25.34 8.75
N SER A 344 -4.48 -24.54 8.75
CA SER A 344 -4.39 -23.27 8.00
C SER A 344 -4.61 -23.40 6.48
N ARG A 345 -4.33 -24.57 5.89
CA ARG A 345 -4.63 -24.83 4.47
C ARG A 345 -6.13 -24.79 4.20
N ILE A 346 -6.91 -25.46 5.06
CA ILE A 346 -8.37 -25.55 4.94
C ILE A 346 -8.94 -24.14 5.09
N ASP A 347 -8.54 -23.45 6.16
CA ASP A 347 -9.18 -22.21 6.55
C ASP A 347 -8.37 -21.39 7.56
N THR A 348 -8.46 -20.06 7.45
CA THR A 348 -7.97 -19.11 8.46
C THR A 348 -8.90 -17.92 8.66
N MET A 349 -8.95 -17.41 9.90
CA MET A 349 -9.75 -16.22 10.23
C MET A 349 -9.38 -15.02 9.37
N THR A 350 -8.09 -14.73 9.18
CA THR A 350 -7.66 -13.63 8.28
C THR A 350 -8.16 -13.85 6.85
N ARG A 351 -8.17 -15.09 6.34
CA ARG A 351 -8.64 -15.40 4.98
C ARG A 351 -10.13 -15.22 4.84
N ARG A 352 -10.92 -15.68 5.82
CA ARG A 352 -12.36 -15.43 5.87
C ARG A 352 -12.69 -13.94 5.85
N ARG A 353 -11.93 -13.12 6.59
CA ARG A 353 -12.11 -11.65 6.63
C ARG A 353 -11.87 -11.02 5.26
N VAL A 354 -10.77 -11.36 4.59
CA VAL A 354 -10.48 -10.90 3.21
C VAL A 354 -11.58 -11.31 2.24
N GLU A 355 -11.99 -12.58 2.27
CA GLU A 355 -13.03 -13.11 1.39
C GLU A 355 -14.37 -12.42 1.63
N ALA A 356 -14.71 -12.10 2.87
CA ALA A 356 -15.91 -11.35 3.19
C ALA A 356 -15.87 -9.90 2.68
N VAL A 357 -14.76 -9.19 2.86
CA VAL A 357 -14.60 -7.82 2.36
C VAL A 357 -14.71 -7.78 0.84
N ILE A 358 -13.94 -8.61 0.13
CA ILE A 358 -13.97 -8.66 -1.34
C ILE A 358 -15.33 -9.11 -1.84
N GLY A 359 -15.91 -10.14 -1.23
CA GLY A 359 -17.24 -10.64 -1.59
C GLY A 359 -18.33 -9.58 -1.40
N ALA A 360 -18.27 -8.79 -0.33
CA ALA A 360 -19.21 -7.71 -0.07
C ALA A 360 -19.08 -6.55 -1.05
N ILE A 361 -17.86 -6.21 -1.48
CA ILE A 361 -17.62 -5.14 -2.47
C ILE A 361 -18.13 -5.56 -3.85
N GLU A 362 -17.88 -6.80 -4.28
CA GLU A 362 -18.31 -7.32 -5.59
C GLU A 362 -19.77 -7.79 -5.62
N GLY A 363 -20.35 -8.15 -4.47
CA GLY A 363 -21.72 -8.68 -4.38
C GLY A 363 -21.84 -10.19 -4.58
N GLY A 364 -20.83 -10.97 -4.16
CA GLY A 364 -20.82 -12.43 -4.26
C GLY A 364 -19.98 -13.10 -3.18
N GLN A 365 -19.74 -14.41 -3.31
CA GLN A 365 -18.90 -15.16 -2.37
C GLN A 365 -17.48 -15.31 -2.91
N ALA A 366 -16.48 -14.78 -2.20
CA ALA A 366 -15.10 -14.81 -2.65
C ALA A 366 -14.34 -16.06 -2.17
N VAL A 367 -13.45 -16.57 -3.02
CA VAL A 367 -12.48 -17.62 -2.71
C VAL A 367 -11.10 -17.17 -3.17
N THR A 368 -10.18 -17.04 -2.22
CA THR A 368 -8.79 -16.57 -2.47
C THR A 368 -7.84 -17.71 -2.82
N TYR A 369 -6.84 -17.40 -3.63
CA TYR A 369 -5.84 -18.33 -4.18
C TYR A 369 -4.44 -17.72 -4.15
N SER A 370 -3.42 -18.58 -4.23
CA SER A 370 -2.00 -18.16 -4.24
C SER A 370 -1.60 -17.25 -5.40
N SER A 371 -2.38 -17.22 -6.49
CA SER A 371 -2.16 -16.32 -7.63
C SER A 371 -3.42 -16.17 -8.47
N GLY A 372 -3.47 -15.15 -9.34
CA GLY A 372 -4.52 -15.04 -10.35
C GLY A 372 -4.57 -16.25 -11.30
N GLN A 373 -3.41 -16.81 -11.65
CA GLN A 373 -3.34 -18.02 -12.48
C GLN A 373 -3.89 -19.25 -11.75
N SER A 374 -3.60 -19.36 -10.45
CA SER A 374 -4.13 -20.43 -9.59
C SER A 374 -5.66 -20.35 -9.52
N ALA A 375 -6.20 -19.13 -9.36
CA ALA A 375 -7.64 -18.89 -9.40
C ALA A 375 -8.27 -19.32 -10.73
N ALA A 376 -7.70 -18.91 -11.87
CA ALA A 376 -8.20 -19.32 -13.19
C ALA A 376 -8.12 -20.85 -13.40
N THR A 377 -7.04 -21.47 -12.91
CA THR A 377 -6.81 -22.92 -12.99
C THR A 377 -7.82 -23.70 -12.14
N ALA A 378 -8.11 -23.22 -10.93
CA ALA A 378 -9.12 -23.80 -10.05
C ALA A 378 -10.52 -23.78 -10.70
N LEU A 379 -10.88 -22.67 -11.36
CA LEU A 379 -12.17 -22.57 -12.03
C LEU A 379 -12.30 -23.58 -13.18
N ILE A 380 -11.30 -23.70 -14.05
CA ILE A 380 -11.35 -24.65 -15.17
C ILE A 380 -11.35 -26.11 -14.67
N HIS A 381 -10.64 -26.44 -13.60
CA HIS A 381 -10.68 -27.76 -12.96
C HIS A 381 -12.04 -28.08 -12.30
N CYS A 382 -12.71 -27.08 -11.73
CA CYS A 382 -14.03 -27.24 -11.11
C CYS A 382 -15.15 -27.39 -12.15
N ILE A 383 -15.07 -26.66 -13.27
CA ILE A 383 -16.06 -26.71 -14.34
C ILE A 383 -15.87 -27.95 -15.23
N LYS A 384 -14.61 -28.32 -15.50
CA LYS A 384 -14.21 -29.36 -16.46
C LYS A 384 -14.82 -29.15 -17.86
N PRO A 385 -14.61 -27.97 -18.48
CA PRO A 385 -15.28 -27.64 -19.72
C PRO A 385 -14.75 -28.43 -20.91
N ARG A 386 -15.64 -28.89 -21.80
CA ARG A 386 -15.28 -29.51 -23.09
C ARG A 386 -15.28 -28.49 -24.22
N ARG A 387 -16.08 -27.42 -24.13
CA ARG A 387 -16.12 -26.32 -25.12
C ARG A 387 -15.97 -24.99 -24.41
N ILE A 388 -14.91 -24.27 -24.77
CA ILE A 388 -14.51 -23.03 -24.14
C ILE A 388 -14.46 -21.92 -25.19
N TYR A 389 -15.04 -20.78 -24.88
CA TYR A 389 -14.72 -19.53 -25.56
C TYR A 389 -13.84 -18.67 -24.64
N LEU A 390 -12.70 -18.21 -25.17
CA LEU A 390 -11.75 -17.36 -24.46
C LEU A 390 -11.56 -16.07 -25.27
N TYR A 391 -12.14 -14.97 -24.80
CA TYR A 391 -11.87 -13.64 -25.35
C TYR A 391 -10.91 -12.91 -24.46
N ALA A 392 -9.73 -12.59 -24.99
CA ALA A 392 -8.66 -11.91 -24.28
C ALA A 392 -8.39 -12.55 -22.91
N GLY A 393 -7.25 -13.20 -22.80
CA GLY A 393 -6.75 -13.59 -21.48
C GLY A 393 -5.40 -12.95 -21.29
N TYR A 394 -5.09 -12.53 -20.07
CA TYR A 394 -3.69 -12.38 -19.70
C TYR A 394 -2.94 -13.64 -20.13
N GLN A 395 -1.75 -13.48 -20.70
CA GLN A 395 -0.97 -14.55 -21.35
C GLN A 395 -0.86 -15.81 -20.47
N GLY A 396 -0.75 -15.64 -19.15
CA GLY A 396 -0.73 -16.76 -18.19
C GLY A 396 -2.03 -17.58 -18.17
N VAL A 397 -3.21 -16.93 -18.24
CA VAL A 397 -4.50 -17.62 -18.31
C VAL A 397 -4.66 -18.36 -19.64
N GLN A 398 -4.26 -17.73 -20.76
CA GLN A 398 -4.28 -18.39 -22.07
C GLN A 398 -3.41 -19.65 -22.06
N LEU A 399 -2.21 -19.58 -21.49
CA LEU A 399 -1.30 -20.71 -21.39
C LEU A 399 -1.86 -21.80 -20.46
N ALA A 400 -2.45 -21.44 -19.32
CA ALA A 400 -3.09 -22.39 -18.41
C ALA A 400 -4.24 -23.14 -19.10
N PHE A 401 -5.07 -22.45 -19.86
CA PHE A 401 -6.18 -23.06 -20.60
C PHE A 401 -5.68 -23.95 -21.72
N LYS A 402 -4.64 -23.52 -22.46
CA LYS A 402 -3.99 -24.35 -23.48
C LYS A 402 -3.43 -25.64 -22.87
N LEU A 403 -2.68 -25.56 -21.77
CA LEU A 403 -2.15 -26.72 -21.06
C LEU A 403 -3.26 -27.66 -20.56
N TYR A 404 -4.37 -27.11 -20.07
CA TYR A 404 -5.54 -27.89 -19.71
C TYR A 404 -6.07 -28.68 -20.92
N THR A 405 -6.28 -28.01 -22.06
CA THR A 405 -6.77 -28.69 -23.28
C THR A 405 -5.82 -29.76 -23.79
N GLU A 406 -4.51 -29.51 -23.77
CA GLU A 406 -3.48 -30.47 -24.19
C GLU A 406 -3.49 -31.73 -23.31
N ARG A 407 -3.69 -31.58 -22.00
CA ARG A 407 -3.77 -32.71 -21.06
C ARG A 407 -5.03 -33.55 -21.26
N GLN A 408 -6.20 -32.92 -21.42
CA GLN A 408 -7.47 -33.64 -21.57
C GLN A 408 -7.56 -34.38 -22.92
N ASN A 409 -7.00 -33.81 -23.99
CA ASN A 409 -7.02 -34.39 -25.33
C ASN A 409 -6.18 -35.68 -25.48
N ILE A 410 -5.42 -36.07 -24.45
CA ILE A 410 -4.67 -37.33 -24.40
C ILE A 410 -5.56 -38.51 -23.98
N GLU A 411 -6.67 -38.26 -23.27
CA GLU A 411 -7.53 -39.28 -22.65
C GLU A 411 -8.81 -39.60 -23.47
N ASP A 412 -8.77 -39.43 -24.80
CA ASP A 412 -9.90 -39.59 -25.76
C ASP A 412 -11.05 -38.55 -25.67
N GLU A 413 -11.08 -37.65 -24.67
CA GLU A 413 -12.04 -36.55 -24.60
C GLU A 413 -11.51 -35.25 -25.25
N LYS A 414 -12.06 -34.84 -26.41
CA LYS A 414 -11.62 -33.63 -27.12
C LYS A 414 -12.20 -32.34 -26.53
N VAL A 415 -11.38 -31.58 -25.81
CA VAL A 415 -11.65 -30.19 -25.44
C VAL A 415 -11.40 -29.25 -26.62
N GLN A 416 -12.36 -28.36 -26.90
CA GLN A 416 -12.35 -27.43 -28.02
C GLN A 416 -12.32 -25.97 -27.55
N LEU A 417 -11.39 -25.19 -28.12
CA LEU A 417 -11.38 -23.72 -28.04
C LEU A 417 -12.12 -23.16 -29.26
N LEU A 418 -13.21 -22.42 -29.03
CA LEU A 418 -14.03 -21.84 -30.10
C LEU A 418 -13.59 -20.40 -30.44
N THR A 419 -13.74 -20.00 -31.70
CA THR A 419 -13.57 -18.61 -32.14
C THR A 419 -14.84 -17.78 -31.93
N LEU A 420 -14.73 -16.45 -32.06
CA LEU A 420 -15.89 -15.56 -31.95
C LEU A 420 -16.89 -15.81 -33.10
N GLU A 421 -16.39 -16.07 -34.30
CA GLU A 421 -17.19 -16.39 -35.48
C GLU A 421 -17.98 -17.67 -35.23
N GLN A 422 -17.35 -18.72 -34.69
CA GLN A 422 -18.03 -19.96 -34.31
C GLN A 422 -19.13 -19.70 -33.27
N CYS A 423 -18.87 -18.86 -32.26
CA CYS A 423 -19.90 -18.49 -31.27
C CYS A 423 -21.07 -17.71 -31.91
N LYS A 424 -20.79 -16.79 -32.84
CA LYS A 424 -21.80 -16.03 -33.59
C LYS A 424 -22.61 -16.91 -34.55
N GLU A 425 -22.00 -17.95 -35.13
CA GLU A 425 -22.72 -18.90 -35.98
C GLU A 425 -23.72 -19.75 -35.16
N MET A 426 -23.43 -20.00 -33.89
CA MET A 426 -24.29 -20.77 -32.98
C MET A 426 -25.51 -19.99 -32.46
N TYR A 427 -25.51 -18.66 -32.52
CA TYR A 427 -26.51 -17.81 -31.89
C TYR A 427 -27.18 -16.83 -32.88
N ASP A 428 -28.50 -16.80 -32.88
CA ASP A 428 -29.27 -15.79 -33.59
C ASP A 428 -29.52 -14.59 -32.65
N SER A 429 -28.79 -13.50 -32.87
CA SER A 429 -28.90 -12.29 -32.04
C SER A 429 -30.25 -11.57 -32.17
N GLU A 430 -30.97 -11.74 -33.28
CA GLU A 430 -32.29 -11.11 -33.47
C GLU A 430 -33.37 -11.90 -32.74
N LYS A 431 -33.31 -13.24 -32.80
CA LYS A 431 -34.29 -14.13 -32.17
C LYS A 431 -33.96 -14.48 -30.72
N LYS A 432 -32.73 -14.22 -30.28
CA LYS A 432 -32.19 -14.58 -28.97
C LYS A 432 -32.24 -16.09 -28.67
N GLU A 433 -31.96 -16.91 -29.68
CA GLU A 433 -32.05 -18.38 -29.60
C GLU A 433 -30.85 -19.06 -30.28
N LEU A 434 -30.57 -20.31 -29.90
CA LEU A 434 -29.54 -21.12 -30.57
C LEU A 434 -29.97 -21.56 -31.97
N ARG A 435 -29.03 -21.54 -32.91
CA ARG A 435 -29.24 -22.06 -34.26
C ARG A 435 -29.02 -23.57 -34.29
N ILE A 436 -30.07 -24.32 -34.00
CA ILE A 436 -30.05 -25.79 -33.91
C ILE A 436 -29.84 -26.45 -35.30
N ASP A 437 -30.17 -25.75 -36.39
CA ASP A 437 -30.22 -26.34 -37.73
C ASP A 437 -29.01 -26.03 -38.64
N SER A 438 -28.04 -25.24 -38.17
CA SER A 438 -26.90 -24.77 -38.99
C SER A 438 -26.00 -25.93 -39.47
N PRO A 439 -25.67 -26.04 -40.78
CA PRO A 439 -24.81 -27.11 -41.31
C PRO A 439 -23.40 -27.16 -40.69
N SER A 440 -22.88 -26.02 -40.21
CA SER A 440 -21.58 -25.94 -39.53
C SER A 440 -21.60 -26.48 -38.09
N TRP A 441 -22.80 -26.62 -37.50
CA TRP A 441 -23.00 -26.98 -36.09
C TRP A 441 -24.06 -28.08 -35.92
N ARG A 442 -23.93 -29.19 -36.66
CA ARG A 442 -24.69 -30.42 -36.37
C ARG A 442 -23.77 -31.49 -35.78
N PRO A 443 -23.59 -31.57 -34.44
CA PRO A 443 -23.02 -32.76 -33.84
C PRO A 443 -24.09 -33.84 -33.72
N ALA A 444 -23.74 -35.08 -34.04
CA ALA A 444 -24.58 -36.27 -33.84
C ALA A 444 -24.90 -36.57 -32.35
N ASP A 445 -24.35 -35.79 -31.41
CA ASP A 445 -24.26 -36.07 -29.98
C ASP A 445 -24.98 -35.04 -29.07
N ILE A 446 -26.04 -34.38 -29.54
CA ILE A 446 -27.00 -33.70 -28.63
C ILE A 446 -27.86 -34.77 -27.95
N LYS A 447 -27.23 -35.59 -27.09
CA LYS A 447 -27.95 -36.50 -26.19
C LYS A 447 -27.81 -36.09 -24.74
N GLU A 448 -26.77 -35.35 -24.35
CA GLU A 448 -26.59 -34.84 -22.98
C GLU A 448 -26.05 -33.39 -22.96
N LYS A 449 -26.96 -32.47 -22.60
CA LYS A 449 -26.88 -31.07 -22.13
C LYS A 449 -25.54 -30.27 -22.26
N ARG A 450 -25.71 -29.06 -22.83
CA ARG A 450 -24.83 -27.87 -22.98
C ARG A 450 -24.18 -27.73 -24.36
N ALA A 451 -24.12 -26.51 -24.88
CA ALA A 451 -23.56 -26.18 -26.20
C ALA A 451 -22.18 -25.50 -26.11
N LEU A 452 -21.95 -24.84 -24.99
CA LEU A 452 -20.70 -24.25 -24.50
C LEU A 452 -20.68 -24.52 -22.98
N ASP A 453 -19.49 -24.70 -22.41
CA ASP A 453 -19.34 -25.01 -20.98
C ASP A 453 -18.76 -23.83 -20.20
N LEU A 454 -17.83 -23.08 -20.80
CA LEU A 454 -17.18 -21.91 -20.21
C LEU A 454 -17.00 -20.80 -21.25
N ILE A 455 -17.38 -19.59 -20.87
CA ILE A 455 -17.08 -18.33 -21.56
C ILE A 455 -16.19 -17.53 -20.61
N TRP A 456 -14.93 -17.32 -20.96
CA TRP A 456 -13.98 -16.50 -20.20
C TRP A 456 -13.67 -15.21 -20.95
N LEU A 457 -13.92 -14.06 -20.31
CA LEU A 457 -13.69 -12.74 -20.87
C LEU A 457 -12.75 -11.93 -19.97
N GLU A 458 -11.73 -11.28 -20.53
CA GLU A 458 -11.02 -10.17 -19.85
C GLU A 458 -11.60 -8.83 -20.30
N CYS A 459 -12.10 -8.01 -19.36
CA CYS A 459 -12.81 -6.78 -19.69
C CYS A 459 -12.56 -5.67 -18.67
N PRO A 460 -11.82 -4.59 -19.02
CA PRO A 460 -11.08 -4.37 -20.27
C PRO A 460 -9.90 -5.33 -20.47
N ASN A 461 -9.44 -5.52 -21.72
CA ASN A 461 -8.28 -6.38 -22.00
C ASN A 461 -6.91 -5.70 -21.82
N ASN A 462 -5.89 -6.50 -21.49
CA ASN A 462 -4.49 -6.06 -21.45
C ASN A 462 -3.76 -6.41 -22.77
N PRO A 463 -3.08 -5.47 -23.46
CA PRO A 463 -2.83 -4.07 -23.08
C PRO A 463 -3.69 -3.02 -23.80
N HIS A 464 -4.60 -3.42 -24.68
CA HIS A 464 -5.33 -2.48 -25.55
C HIS A 464 -6.51 -1.77 -24.86
N ILE A 465 -6.88 -2.17 -23.63
CA ILE A 465 -7.95 -1.58 -22.83
C ILE A 465 -9.29 -1.54 -23.59
N THR A 466 -9.52 -2.57 -24.39
CA THR A 466 -10.77 -2.78 -25.13
C THR A 466 -11.76 -3.56 -24.29
N LEU A 467 -13.02 -3.16 -24.38
CA LEU A 467 -14.16 -3.80 -23.72
C LEU A 467 -14.90 -4.69 -24.71
N VAL A 468 -15.57 -5.70 -24.16
CA VAL A 468 -16.53 -6.56 -24.87
C VAL A 468 -17.96 -6.34 -24.41
N ASP A 469 -18.90 -6.70 -25.27
CA ASP A 469 -20.32 -6.69 -24.95
C ASP A 469 -20.67 -7.85 -24.00
N ILE A 470 -20.55 -7.60 -22.69
CA ILE A 470 -20.77 -8.59 -21.64
C ILE A 470 -22.18 -9.16 -21.71
N GLU A 471 -23.19 -8.31 -21.95
CA GLU A 471 -24.59 -8.73 -21.99
C GLU A 471 -24.86 -9.69 -23.15
N TRP A 472 -24.23 -9.48 -24.31
CA TRP A 472 -24.33 -10.44 -25.43
C TRP A 472 -23.79 -11.83 -25.05
N PHE A 473 -22.67 -11.87 -24.33
CA PHE A 473 -22.11 -13.13 -23.82
C PHE A 473 -22.93 -13.74 -22.68
N ALA A 474 -23.60 -12.92 -21.87
CA ALA A 474 -24.52 -13.40 -20.84
C ALA A 474 -25.75 -14.07 -21.47
N GLU A 475 -26.31 -13.48 -22.54
CA GLU A 475 -27.38 -14.12 -23.33
C GLU A 475 -26.90 -15.46 -23.93
N LEU A 476 -25.70 -15.48 -24.53
CA LEU A 476 -25.12 -16.70 -25.07
C LEU A 476 -24.90 -17.76 -23.97
N ALA A 477 -24.43 -17.37 -22.79
CA ALA A 477 -24.23 -18.25 -21.66
C ALA A 477 -25.55 -18.87 -21.19
N ALA A 478 -26.61 -18.06 -21.07
CA ALA A 478 -27.94 -18.51 -20.67
C ALA A 478 -28.51 -19.53 -21.65
N GLN A 479 -28.33 -19.32 -22.95
CA GLN A 479 -28.82 -20.21 -24.00
C GLN A 479 -28.02 -21.52 -24.12
N THR A 480 -26.71 -21.45 -23.91
CA THR A 480 -25.82 -22.62 -24.04
C THR A 480 -25.64 -23.42 -22.75
N GLY A 481 -26.00 -22.83 -21.60
CA GLY A 481 -25.75 -23.36 -20.27
C GLY A 481 -24.30 -23.18 -19.79
N ALA A 482 -23.53 -22.32 -20.45
CA ALA A 482 -22.14 -22.04 -20.10
C ALA A 482 -22.01 -21.20 -18.83
N CYS A 483 -20.91 -21.38 -18.10
CA CYS A 483 -20.50 -20.44 -17.06
C CYS A 483 -19.85 -19.21 -17.71
N LEU A 484 -20.33 -18.00 -17.38
CA LEU A 484 -19.70 -16.74 -17.80
C LEU A 484 -18.76 -16.25 -16.70
N ALA A 485 -17.45 -16.33 -16.95
CA ALA A 485 -16.40 -15.83 -16.07
C ALA A 485 -15.77 -14.57 -16.65
N ILE A 486 -15.61 -13.53 -15.84
CA ILE A 486 -15.04 -12.25 -16.26
C ILE A 486 -13.81 -11.93 -15.40
N ASP A 487 -12.64 -11.90 -16.02
CA ASP A 487 -11.45 -11.27 -15.45
C ASP A 487 -11.64 -9.75 -15.50
N SER A 488 -11.90 -9.18 -14.34
CA SER A 488 -12.19 -7.75 -14.14
C SER A 488 -11.01 -7.03 -13.50
N THR A 489 -9.80 -7.60 -13.58
CA THR A 489 -8.60 -7.09 -12.91
C THR A 489 -8.31 -5.62 -13.27
N LEU A 490 -8.42 -5.23 -14.55
CA LEU A 490 -8.09 -3.87 -15.00
C LEU A 490 -9.13 -2.80 -14.64
N SER A 491 -10.39 -3.18 -14.50
CA SER A 491 -11.47 -2.29 -14.07
C SER A 491 -11.57 -2.20 -12.56
N SER A 492 -11.16 -3.25 -11.83
CA SER A 492 -11.39 -3.44 -10.39
C SER A 492 -12.89 -3.43 -10.02
N PRO A 493 -13.26 -3.81 -8.78
CA PRO A 493 -14.65 -3.71 -8.34
C PRO A 493 -15.28 -2.30 -8.44
N LEU A 494 -14.47 -1.25 -8.49
CA LEU A 494 -14.97 0.14 -8.60
C LEU A 494 -15.28 0.55 -10.03
N GLY A 495 -14.58 -0.02 -11.02
CA GLY A 495 -14.70 0.39 -12.42
C GLY A 495 -15.79 -0.36 -13.17
N LEU A 496 -16.01 -1.64 -12.85
CA LEU A 496 -17.02 -2.48 -13.49
C LEU A 496 -17.64 -3.39 -12.43
N SER A 497 -18.95 -3.62 -12.49
CA SER A 497 -19.62 -4.66 -11.72
C SER A 497 -20.16 -5.73 -12.67
N PRO A 498 -19.37 -6.78 -12.98
CA PRO A 498 -19.74 -7.76 -14.00
C PRO A 498 -21.05 -8.49 -13.72
N PHE A 499 -21.42 -8.67 -12.45
CA PHE A 499 -22.67 -9.33 -12.06
C PHE A 499 -23.92 -8.58 -12.52
N GLU A 500 -23.87 -7.25 -12.61
CA GLU A 500 -24.99 -6.45 -13.14
C GLU A 500 -25.23 -6.69 -14.64
N HIS A 501 -24.24 -7.25 -15.34
CA HIS A 501 -24.30 -7.55 -16.77
C HIS A 501 -24.40 -9.06 -17.04
N GLY A 502 -24.68 -9.87 -16.02
CA GLY A 502 -24.97 -11.30 -16.17
C GLY A 502 -23.77 -12.23 -16.03
N ALA A 503 -22.64 -11.76 -15.48
CA ALA A 503 -21.54 -12.65 -15.11
C ALA A 503 -21.96 -13.65 -14.02
N HIS A 504 -21.35 -14.83 -14.05
CA HIS A 504 -21.54 -15.88 -13.04
C HIS A 504 -20.38 -15.93 -12.06
N VAL A 505 -19.16 -15.65 -12.55
CA VAL A 505 -17.93 -15.59 -11.78
C VAL A 505 -17.15 -14.35 -12.17
N VAL A 506 -16.64 -13.62 -11.18
CA VAL A 506 -15.68 -12.54 -11.39
C VAL A 506 -14.33 -13.01 -10.89
N MET A 507 -13.30 -12.77 -11.69
CA MET A 507 -11.92 -13.04 -11.32
C MET A 507 -11.17 -11.72 -11.18
N HIS A 508 -10.34 -11.63 -10.14
CA HIS A 508 -9.30 -10.62 -10.04
C HIS A 508 -7.96 -11.26 -9.73
N SER A 509 -6.90 -10.77 -10.36
CA SER A 509 -5.56 -10.91 -9.80
C SER A 509 -5.44 -9.93 -8.63
N SER A 510 -5.49 -10.45 -7.40
CA SER A 510 -5.39 -9.60 -6.20
C SER A 510 -4.02 -8.95 -6.05
N THR A 511 -2.99 -9.46 -6.75
CA THR A 511 -1.68 -8.81 -6.93
C THR A 511 -1.75 -7.38 -7.46
N LYS A 512 -2.80 -7.05 -8.22
CA LYS A 512 -2.94 -5.78 -8.93
C LYS A 512 -3.65 -4.77 -8.05
N TYR A 513 -4.71 -4.12 -8.53
CA TYR A 513 -5.36 -3.01 -7.81
C TYR A 513 -5.87 -3.34 -6.40
N LEU A 514 -6.29 -4.59 -6.14
CA LEU A 514 -6.79 -5.00 -4.82
C LEU A 514 -5.69 -4.84 -3.75
N ALA A 515 -4.53 -5.47 -3.94
CA ALA A 515 -3.35 -5.23 -3.13
C ALA A 515 -2.78 -3.82 -3.35
N GLY A 516 -2.39 -3.53 -4.58
CA GLY A 516 -1.96 -2.22 -5.05
C GLY A 516 -0.70 -1.66 -4.39
N HIS A 517 0.11 -2.49 -3.75
CA HIS A 517 1.39 -2.10 -3.15
C HIS A 517 2.57 -2.93 -3.69
N SER A 518 2.35 -3.69 -4.78
CA SER A 518 3.39 -4.45 -5.49
C SER A 518 4.19 -5.45 -4.62
N ASP A 519 3.59 -5.93 -3.51
CA ASP A 519 4.24 -6.71 -2.45
C ASP A 519 3.57 -8.07 -2.16
N LEU A 520 2.50 -8.44 -2.88
CA LEU A 520 1.84 -9.73 -2.74
C LEU A 520 1.46 -10.36 -4.07
N LEU A 521 1.47 -11.70 -4.10
CA LEU A 521 1.00 -12.49 -5.22
C LEU A 521 -0.28 -13.24 -4.81
N GLY A 522 -1.34 -13.11 -5.61
CA GLY A 522 -2.65 -13.58 -5.22
C GLY A 522 -3.71 -13.51 -6.32
N GLY A 523 -4.77 -14.28 -6.13
CA GLY A 523 -5.95 -14.28 -6.98
C GLY A 523 -7.22 -14.48 -6.17
N VAL A 524 -8.34 -14.03 -6.70
CA VAL A 524 -9.65 -14.24 -6.09
C VAL A 524 -10.69 -14.54 -7.16
N LEU A 525 -11.54 -15.53 -6.89
CA LEU A 525 -12.77 -15.79 -7.63
C LEU A 525 -13.94 -15.35 -6.76
N ILE A 526 -14.83 -14.53 -7.30
CA ILE A 526 -16.09 -14.17 -6.67
C ILE A 526 -17.20 -14.89 -7.43
N VAL A 527 -17.96 -15.71 -6.72
CA VAL A 527 -19.05 -16.50 -7.28
C VAL A 527 -20.36 -15.79 -7.00
N HIS A 528 -21.18 -15.59 -8.04
CA HIS A 528 -22.51 -15.01 -7.89
C HIS A 528 -23.40 -15.90 -6.98
N SER A 529 -24.29 -15.27 -6.21
CA SER A 529 -25.15 -15.98 -5.24
C SER A 529 -26.03 -17.07 -5.84
N SER A 530 -26.35 -16.99 -7.15
CA SER A 530 -27.10 -18.04 -7.86
C SER A 530 -26.34 -19.36 -8.00
N LEU A 531 -25.00 -19.36 -7.85
CA LEU A 531 -24.15 -20.55 -7.98
C LEU A 531 -23.33 -20.85 -6.71
N SER A 532 -23.42 -20.01 -5.69
CA SER A 532 -22.55 -20.06 -4.50
C SER A 532 -22.57 -21.41 -3.81
N ASP A 533 -23.76 -21.98 -3.59
CA ASP A 533 -23.92 -23.20 -2.80
C ASP A 533 -23.26 -24.43 -3.45
N VAL A 534 -23.06 -24.41 -4.77
CA VAL A 534 -22.48 -25.52 -5.52
C VAL A 534 -21.04 -25.22 -5.94
N LEU A 535 -20.79 -24.07 -6.56
CA LEU A 535 -19.49 -23.75 -7.13
C LEU A 535 -18.49 -23.31 -6.05
N THR A 536 -18.89 -22.50 -5.07
CA THR A 536 -17.98 -22.10 -3.99
C THR A 536 -17.52 -23.31 -3.18
N CYS A 537 -18.42 -24.24 -2.86
CA CYS A 537 -18.06 -25.48 -2.15
C CYS A 537 -17.02 -26.30 -2.92
N LYS A 538 -17.17 -26.42 -4.25
CA LYS A 538 -16.19 -27.11 -5.11
C LYS A 538 -14.84 -26.39 -5.13
N LEU A 539 -14.84 -25.06 -5.24
CA LEU A 539 -13.63 -24.24 -5.23
C LEU A 539 -12.88 -24.33 -3.89
N LEU A 540 -13.61 -24.32 -2.76
CA LEU A 540 -13.03 -24.51 -1.44
C LEU A 540 -12.43 -25.91 -1.26
N GLN A 541 -13.12 -26.95 -1.75
CA GLN A 541 -12.62 -28.32 -1.74
C GLN A 541 -11.38 -28.46 -2.61
N GLU A 542 -11.39 -27.93 -3.84
CA GLU A 542 -10.25 -27.92 -4.74
C GLU A 542 -9.05 -27.20 -4.11
N ARG A 543 -9.22 -25.96 -3.64
CA ARG A 543 -8.16 -25.19 -3.02
C ARG A 543 -7.51 -25.93 -1.84
N THR A 544 -8.34 -26.57 -1.03
CA THR A 544 -7.89 -27.34 0.14
C THR A 544 -7.11 -28.58 -0.27
N THR A 545 -7.55 -29.26 -1.33
CA THR A 545 -7.00 -30.53 -1.81
C THR A 545 -5.73 -30.33 -2.62
N ASP A 546 -5.77 -29.41 -3.60
CA ASP A 546 -4.67 -29.11 -4.51
C ASP A 546 -3.65 -28.17 -3.86
N GLY A 547 -4.02 -27.51 -2.76
CA GLY A 547 -3.10 -26.75 -1.90
C GLY A 547 -2.73 -25.38 -2.44
N ALA A 548 -3.42 -24.87 -3.46
CA ALA A 548 -3.20 -23.54 -4.05
C ALA A 548 -3.73 -22.38 -3.16
N VAL A 549 -3.44 -22.45 -1.87
CA VAL A 549 -3.91 -21.50 -0.84
C VAL A 549 -3.10 -20.21 -0.85
N MET A 550 -3.76 -19.07 -0.63
CA MET A 550 -3.06 -17.83 -0.30
C MET A 550 -2.39 -17.97 1.07
N GLY A 551 -1.12 -17.59 1.17
CA GLY A 551 -0.38 -17.62 2.44
C GLY A 551 -0.96 -16.62 3.45
N ASN A 552 -0.72 -16.86 4.73
CA ASN A 552 -1.34 -16.06 5.79
C ASN A 552 -0.81 -14.62 5.82
N PHE A 553 0.46 -14.43 5.44
CA PHE A 553 1.05 -13.10 5.36
C PHE A 553 0.51 -12.31 4.16
N GLU A 554 0.40 -12.93 2.99
CA GLU A 554 -0.20 -12.33 1.79
C GLU A 554 -1.68 -12.00 2.01
N THR A 555 -2.39 -12.89 2.71
CA THR A 555 -3.79 -12.65 3.12
C THR A 555 -3.89 -11.43 4.02
N TRP A 556 -2.96 -11.28 4.97
CA TRP A 556 -2.92 -10.11 5.85
C TRP A 556 -2.60 -8.81 5.09
N LEU A 557 -1.60 -8.84 4.20
CA LEU A 557 -1.24 -7.70 3.32
C LEU A 557 -2.43 -7.28 2.46
N LEU A 558 -3.17 -8.24 1.92
CA LEU A 558 -4.36 -7.97 1.13
C LEU A 558 -5.47 -7.32 1.97
N LEU A 559 -5.75 -7.85 3.17
CA LEU A 559 -6.75 -7.27 4.07
C LEU A 559 -6.42 -5.82 4.45
N ARG A 560 -5.14 -5.57 4.79
CA ARG A 560 -4.60 -4.24 5.04
C ARG A 560 -4.84 -3.32 3.85
N SER A 561 -4.47 -3.78 2.66
CA SER A 561 -4.54 -3.01 1.42
C SER A 561 -5.97 -2.64 1.00
N MET A 562 -6.95 -3.50 1.29
CA MET A 562 -8.35 -3.24 0.97
C MET A 562 -8.89 -1.97 1.65
N ARG A 563 -8.33 -1.56 2.80
CA ARG A 563 -8.77 -0.36 3.55
C ARG A 563 -8.47 0.96 2.84
N THR A 564 -7.51 0.98 1.91
CA THR A 564 -7.15 2.16 1.11
C THR A 564 -7.53 1.99 -0.36
N PHE A 565 -8.15 0.87 -0.73
CA PHE A 565 -8.44 0.48 -2.10
C PHE A 565 -9.17 1.57 -2.88
N SER A 566 -10.29 2.10 -2.38
CA SER A 566 -11.03 3.11 -3.13
C SER A 566 -10.47 4.51 -3.08
N LEU A 567 -9.53 4.81 -2.19
CA LEU A 567 -8.74 6.04 -2.24
C LEU A 567 -7.71 5.93 -3.38
N ARG A 568 -6.94 4.84 -3.39
CA ARG A 568 -5.90 4.57 -4.40
C ARG A 568 -6.50 4.53 -5.81
N VAL A 569 -7.48 3.66 -6.05
CA VAL A 569 -8.00 3.44 -7.41
C VAL A 569 -8.71 4.68 -7.96
N ARG A 570 -9.47 5.42 -7.14
CA ARG A 570 -10.08 6.69 -7.62
C ARG A 570 -9.04 7.71 -8.02
N ARG A 571 -7.99 7.89 -7.20
CA ARG A 571 -6.88 8.79 -7.50
C ARG A 571 -6.17 8.38 -8.79
N GLN A 572 -5.80 7.11 -8.92
CA GLN A 572 -5.14 6.56 -10.11
C GLN A 572 -5.97 6.78 -11.38
N CYS A 573 -7.28 6.50 -11.34
CA CYS A 573 -8.17 6.69 -12.48
C CYS A 573 -8.33 8.18 -12.85
N GLN A 574 -8.41 9.08 -11.87
CA GLN A 574 -8.46 10.53 -12.11
C GLN A 574 -7.16 11.03 -12.75
N THR A 575 -6.01 10.63 -12.21
CA THR A 575 -4.69 10.95 -12.76
C THR A 575 -4.57 10.42 -14.19
N ALA A 576 -4.98 9.18 -14.47
CA ALA A 576 -4.94 8.60 -15.80
C ALA A 576 -5.71 9.44 -16.84
N LEU A 577 -6.88 9.96 -16.49
CA LEU A 577 -7.64 10.84 -17.39
C LEU A 577 -6.88 12.14 -17.70
N ILE A 578 -6.21 12.73 -16.71
CA ILE A 578 -5.40 13.94 -16.89
C ILE A 578 -4.23 13.64 -17.85
N ILE A 579 -3.52 12.53 -17.64
CA ILE A 579 -2.37 12.14 -18.48
C ILE A 579 -2.82 11.80 -19.91
N VAL A 580 -3.93 11.08 -20.09
CA VAL A 580 -4.49 10.75 -21.41
C VAL A 580 -4.89 12.01 -22.16
N GLN A 581 -5.54 12.98 -21.51
CA GLN A 581 -5.88 14.26 -22.12
C GLN A 581 -4.65 15.08 -22.50
N TRP A 582 -3.61 15.06 -21.67
CA TRP A 582 -2.34 15.71 -21.97
C TRP A 582 -1.66 15.06 -23.19
N LEU A 583 -1.61 13.72 -23.26
CA LEU A 583 -1.04 12.99 -24.41
C LEU A 583 -1.80 13.28 -25.72
N GLU A 584 -3.14 13.40 -25.69
CA GLU A 584 -3.91 13.81 -26.88
C GLU A 584 -3.52 15.21 -27.36
N LYS A 585 -3.23 16.14 -26.45
CA LYS A 585 -2.70 17.47 -26.81
C LYS A 585 -1.31 17.38 -27.43
N GLN A 586 -0.43 16.53 -26.90
CA GLN A 586 0.90 16.31 -27.48
C GLN A 586 0.81 15.72 -28.89
N ARG A 587 -0.06 14.73 -29.08
CA ARG A 587 -0.37 14.15 -30.39
C ARG A 587 -0.83 15.22 -31.38
N ALA A 588 -1.77 16.08 -30.98
CA ALA A 588 -2.26 17.17 -31.82
C ALA A 588 -1.19 18.23 -32.14
N ALA A 589 -0.24 18.45 -31.22
CA ALA A 589 0.89 19.37 -31.39
C ALA A 589 2.02 18.81 -32.27
N GLY A 590 1.88 17.60 -32.81
CA GLY A 590 2.87 16.99 -33.70
C GLY A 590 4.00 16.24 -33.00
N TYR A 591 3.88 15.97 -31.69
CA TYR A 591 4.73 14.97 -31.05
C TYR A 591 4.41 13.60 -31.66
N LYS A 592 5.42 12.74 -31.78
CA LYS A 592 5.37 11.43 -32.46
C LYS A 592 4.56 10.35 -31.70
N VAL A 593 3.54 10.76 -30.97
CA VAL A 593 2.50 9.88 -30.38
C VAL A 593 1.48 9.59 -31.48
N MET A 594 1.40 8.34 -31.91
CA MET A 594 0.58 7.93 -33.05
C MET A 594 -0.85 7.58 -32.64
N LYS A 595 -1.00 6.90 -31.51
CA LYS A 595 -2.28 6.38 -31.04
C LYS A 595 -2.30 6.29 -29.52
N ILE A 596 -3.46 6.55 -28.93
CA ILE A 596 -3.71 6.36 -27.51
C ILE A 596 -4.89 5.38 -27.37
N HIS A 597 -4.70 4.37 -26.55
CA HIS A 597 -5.66 3.32 -26.24
C HIS A 597 -6.19 3.55 -24.83
N HIS A 598 -7.27 4.31 -24.75
CA HIS A 598 -8.01 4.51 -23.51
C HIS A 598 -9.50 4.73 -23.83
N PRO A 599 -10.43 4.05 -23.14
CA PRO A 599 -11.85 4.12 -23.45
C PRO A 599 -12.51 5.49 -23.16
N SER A 600 -11.80 6.45 -22.56
CA SER A 600 -12.30 7.83 -22.42
C SER A 600 -12.32 8.62 -23.73
N LEU A 601 -11.60 8.15 -24.76
CA LEU A 601 -11.49 8.85 -26.04
C LEU A 601 -12.59 8.37 -26.99
N GLU A 602 -13.33 9.29 -27.61
CA GLU A 602 -14.38 8.96 -28.59
C GLU A 602 -13.86 8.17 -29.79
N SER A 603 -12.58 8.32 -30.12
CA SER A 603 -11.89 7.57 -31.17
C SER A 603 -11.61 6.11 -30.80
N HIS A 604 -11.77 5.73 -29.53
CA HIS A 604 -11.55 4.38 -29.06
C HIS A 604 -12.71 3.46 -29.46
N SER A 605 -12.40 2.25 -29.94
CA SER A 605 -13.41 1.29 -30.40
C SER A 605 -14.42 0.88 -29.31
N SER A 606 -14.00 0.98 -28.05
CA SER A 606 -14.84 0.64 -26.89
C SER A 606 -15.46 1.84 -26.20
N TYR A 607 -15.45 3.05 -26.78
CA TYR A 607 -16.02 4.25 -26.16
C TYR A 607 -17.50 4.05 -25.76
N SER A 608 -18.32 3.55 -26.68
CA SER A 608 -19.75 3.31 -26.42
C SER A 608 -19.99 2.28 -25.31
N LEU A 609 -19.20 1.20 -25.28
CA LEU A 609 -19.27 0.20 -24.22
C LEU A 609 -18.76 0.74 -22.88
N ALA A 610 -17.75 1.60 -22.90
CA ALA A 610 -17.23 2.23 -21.70
C ALA A 610 -18.26 3.16 -21.05
N VAL A 611 -18.95 3.98 -21.84
CA VAL A 611 -20.08 4.80 -21.37
C VAL A 611 -21.20 3.95 -20.77
N ARG A 612 -21.42 2.74 -21.30
CA ARG A 612 -22.45 1.83 -20.84
C ARG A 612 -22.08 1.07 -19.56
N TYR A 613 -20.84 0.58 -19.46
CA TYR A 613 -20.44 -0.40 -18.44
C TYR A 613 -19.54 0.17 -17.34
N LEU A 614 -18.70 1.16 -17.64
CA LEU A 614 -17.71 1.63 -16.68
C LEU A 614 -18.27 2.70 -15.76
N ARG A 615 -18.16 2.46 -14.46
CA ARG A 615 -18.43 3.42 -13.39
C ARG A 615 -17.22 4.33 -13.14
N LEU A 616 -16.03 3.80 -13.40
CA LEU A 616 -14.76 4.50 -13.30
C LEU A 616 -13.90 4.08 -14.49
N LEU A 617 -13.32 5.07 -15.19
CA LEU A 617 -12.46 4.81 -16.33
C LEU A 617 -11.10 4.25 -15.88
N PRO A 618 -10.48 3.31 -16.61
CA PRO A 618 -9.35 2.54 -16.10
C PRO A 618 -8.12 3.40 -15.82
N ALA A 619 -7.38 3.09 -14.75
CA ALA A 619 -6.10 3.73 -14.48
C ALA A 619 -4.96 3.25 -15.41
N THR A 620 -5.16 2.12 -16.08
CA THR A 620 -4.22 1.61 -17.09
C THR A 620 -4.65 2.07 -18.48
N PHE A 621 -3.71 2.60 -19.26
CA PHE A 621 -3.88 2.91 -20.67
C PHE A 621 -2.65 2.45 -21.47
N SER A 622 -2.73 2.49 -22.80
CA SER A 622 -1.55 2.30 -23.65
C SER A 622 -1.44 3.42 -24.68
N PHE A 623 -0.25 3.67 -25.19
CA PHE A 623 -0.05 4.56 -26.33
C PHE A 623 1.06 4.04 -27.23
N GLU A 624 1.05 4.49 -28.49
CA GLU A 624 2.02 4.08 -29.50
C GLU A 624 2.85 5.27 -29.97
N LEU A 625 4.17 5.07 -30.06
CA LEU A 625 5.09 6.03 -30.69
C LEU A 625 5.33 5.68 -32.18
N GLN A 626 6.01 6.55 -32.92
CA GLN A 626 6.20 6.36 -34.36
C GLN A 626 7.07 5.14 -34.71
N SER A 627 8.01 4.76 -33.85
CA SER A 627 8.87 3.59 -34.07
C SER A 627 9.29 2.88 -32.78
N GLU A 628 9.77 1.64 -32.92
CA GLU A 628 10.34 0.85 -31.82
C GLU A 628 11.48 1.56 -31.10
N SER A 629 12.38 2.21 -31.86
CA SER A 629 13.52 2.93 -31.29
C SER A 629 13.06 4.05 -30.36
N GLN A 630 11.94 4.70 -30.68
CA GLN A 630 11.38 5.77 -29.86
C GLN A 630 10.67 5.23 -28.63
N ALA A 631 9.91 4.13 -28.75
CA ALA A 631 9.31 3.45 -27.59
C ALA A 631 10.38 3.05 -26.57
N LYS A 632 11.48 2.43 -27.04
CA LYS A 632 12.63 2.09 -26.20
C LYS A 632 13.31 3.32 -25.59
N SER A 633 13.51 4.37 -26.39
CA SER A 633 14.16 5.60 -25.91
C SER A 633 13.32 6.26 -24.83
N PHE A 634 12.01 6.42 -25.06
CA PHE A 634 11.08 6.96 -24.07
C PHE A 634 11.15 6.18 -22.76
N ALA A 635 10.98 4.86 -22.81
CA ALA A 635 10.98 4.01 -21.62
C ALA A 635 12.31 4.07 -20.83
N ARG A 636 13.46 4.25 -21.51
CA ARG A 636 14.77 4.39 -20.88
C ARG A 636 15.05 5.80 -20.33
N SER A 637 14.36 6.80 -20.86
CA SER A 637 14.57 8.20 -20.51
C SER A 637 13.74 8.64 -19.31
N LEU A 638 12.77 7.84 -18.85
CA LEU A 638 11.98 8.12 -17.65
C LEU A 638 12.89 8.21 -16.41
N ILE A 639 12.60 9.18 -15.55
CA ILE A 639 13.36 9.43 -14.32
C ILE A 639 12.49 9.11 -13.08
N LEU A 640 11.19 9.41 -13.15
CA LEU A 640 10.22 9.16 -12.07
C LEU A 640 9.47 7.86 -12.31
N CYS A 641 8.84 7.71 -13.48
CA CYS A 641 8.05 6.53 -13.78
C CYS A 641 8.97 5.33 -14.07
N ALA A 642 8.70 4.18 -13.47
CA ALA A 642 9.58 3.02 -13.59
C ALA A 642 9.22 2.15 -14.81
N HIS A 643 10.24 1.68 -15.53
CA HIS A 643 10.04 0.64 -16.54
C HIS A 643 10.02 -0.75 -15.90
N ALA A 644 8.82 -1.27 -15.61
CA ALA A 644 8.66 -2.58 -14.98
C ALA A 644 7.41 -3.33 -15.47
N THR A 645 7.48 -4.66 -15.45
CA THR A 645 6.36 -5.54 -15.79
C THR A 645 5.47 -5.77 -14.58
N SER A 646 4.41 -4.97 -14.43
CA SER A 646 3.23 -5.22 -13.59
C SER A 646 2.22 -4.09 -13.83
N LEU A 647 1.23 -3.95 -12.95
CA LEU A 647 0.29 -2.82 -12.91
C LEU A 647 -0.46 -2.79 -11.57
N GLY A 648 -1.14 -1.67 -11.32
CA GLY A 648 -2.07 -1.48 -10.20
C GLY A 648 -1.45 -1.07 -8.87
N GLY A 649 -0.11 -0.94 -8.81
CA GLY A 649 0.64 -0.41 -7.67
C GLY A 649 0.43 1.09 -7.44
N VAL A 650 0.87 1.59 -6.28
CA VAL A 650 0.84 3.02 -5.94
C VAL A 650 1.80 3.84 -6.81
N GLU A 651 2.77 3.19 -7.42
CA GLU A 651 3.76 3.75 -8.33
C GLU A 651 3.32 3.67 -9.80
N THR A 652 3.66 4.70 -10.58
CA THR A 652 3.42 4.71 -12.03
C THR A 652 4.45 3.83 -12.75
N LEU A 653 3.95 2.82 -13.46
CA LEU A 653 4.76 1.86 -14.24
C LEU A 653 4.52 2.00 -15.74
N VAL A 654 5.60 2.00 -16.52
CA VAL A 654 5.57 1.98 -17.99
C VAL A 654 6.19 0.70 -18.52
N ASP A 655 5.42 -0.10 -19.26
CA ASP A 655 5.83 -1.44 -19.70
C ASP A 655 5.96 -1.48 -21.23
N TRP A 656 7.17 -1.76 -21.73
CA TRP A 656 7.39 -2.08 -23.15
C TRP A 656 7.17 -3.58 -23.38
N ILE A 657 5.89 -3.93 -23.52
CA ILE A 657 5.38 -5.32 -23.55
C ILE A 657 6.01 -6.16 -24.67
N HIS A 658 6.40 -5.54 -25.78
CA HIS A 658 7.05 -6.24 -26.89
C HIS A 658 8.34 -6.97 -26.48
N SER A 659 9.00 -6.52 -25.41
CA SER A 659 10.22 -7.16 -24.88
C SER A 659 10.03 -8.64 -24.50
N TYR A 660 8.83 -9.04 -24.10
CA TYR A 660 8.50 -10.42 -23.70
C TYR A 660 7.26 -10.99 -24.41
N ASN A 661 6.52 -10.18 -25.17
CA ASN A 661 5.41 -10.64 -26.01
C ASN A 661 5.47 -9.98 -27.40
N THR A 662 6.11 -10.68 -28.34
CA THR A 662 6.33 -10.21 -29.72
C THR A 662 5.07 -10.12 -30.57
N SER A 663 3.92 -10.61 -30.08
CA SER A 663 2.63 -10.42 -30.75
C SER A 663 2.06 -9.00 -30.59
N ILE A 664 2.55 -8.25 -29.62
CA ILE A 664 2.18 -6.86 -29.38
C ILE A 664 3.08 -5.94 -30.20
N SER A 665 2.55 -4.82 -30.68
CA SER A 665 3.31 -3.86 -31.49
C SER A 665 4.59 -3.39 -30.76
N PRO A 666 5.76 -3.33 -31.44
CA PRO A 666 6.99 -2.82 -30.85
C PRO A 666 6.93 -1.31 -30.55
N THR A 667 5.93 -0.60 -31.05
CA THR A 667 5.69 0.83 -30.78
C THR A 667 4.85 1.09 -29.54
N LEU A 668 4.22 0.06 -28.96
CA LEU A 668 3.25 0.19 -27.89
C LEU A 668 3.93 0.19 -26.51
N LEU A 669 3.55 1.16 -25.69
CA LEU A 669 3.89 1.26 -24.28
C LEU A 669 2.59 1.22 -23.47
N ARG A 670 2.52 0.32 -22.48
CA ARG A 670 1.41 0.31 -21.50
C ARG A 670 1.82 1.14 -20.30
N VAL A 671 0.91 1.97 -19.81
CA VAL A 671 1.09 2.79 -18.61
C VAL A 671 0.08 2.35 -17.57
N SER A 672 0.55 1.99 -16.38
CA SER A 672 -0.26 1.82 -15.17
C SER A 672 -0.02 3.03 -14.28
N ILE A 673 -1.02 3.88 -14.12
CA ILE A 673 -0.90 5.09 -13.31
C ILE A 673 -0.96 4.77 -11.81
N GLY A 674 -0.04 5.37 -11.06
CA GLY A 674 0.04 5.35 -9.61
C GLY A 674 -0.72 6.51 -8.95
N VAL A 675 -0.38 6.83 -7.70
CA VAL A 675 -1.05 7.86 -6.88
C VAL A 675 -0.30 9.19 -6.84
N GLU A 676 0.80 9.32 -7.59
CA GLU A 676 1.61 10.54 -7.66
C GLU A 676 0.81 11.78 -8.13
N GLU A 677 1.39 12.98 -8.05
CA GLU A 677 0.78 14.15 -8.68
C GLU A 677 0.85 14.06 -10.22
N PRO A 678 -0.26 14.37 -10.92
CA PRO A 678 -0.29 14.34 -12.37
C PRO A 678 0.74 15.27 -13.01
N GLU A 679 1.04 16.41 -12.37
CA GLU A 679 2.03 17.38 -12.85
C GLU A 679 3.45 16.79 -12.89
N ASP A 680 3.81 15.94 -11.93
CA ASP A 680 5.12 15.31 -11.85
C ASP A 680 5.26 14.22 -12.94
N ILE A 681 4.21 13.42 -13.15
CA ILE A 681 4.14 12.44 -14.25
C ILE A 681 4.22 13.15 -15.61
N ILE A 682 3.50 14.26 -15.79
CA ILE A 682 3.55 15.06 -17.02
C ILE A 682 4.97 15.56 -17.30
N GLN A 683 5.66 16.07 -16.29
CA GLN A 683 7.03 16.57 -16.44
C GLN A 683 8.00 15.45 -16.85
N ASP A 684 7.87 14.27 -16.24
CA ASP A 684 8.70 13.11 -16.60
C ASP A 684 8.40 12.61 -18.02
N PHE A 685 7.12 12.55 -18.41
CA PHE A 685 6.72 12.17 -19.77
C PHE A 685 7.16 13.21 -20.80
N GLU A 686 7.08 14.50 -20.50
CA GLU A 686 7.50 15.57 -21.41
C GLU A 686 9.00 15.50 -21.68
N GLN A 687 9.82 15.32 -20.64
CA GLN A 687 11.27 15.20 -20.82
C GLN A 687 11.63 13.91 -21.57
N ALA A 688 10.96 12.78 -21.28
CA ALA A 688 11.20 11.52 -21.97
C ALA A 688 10.77 11.57 -23.45
N LEU A 689 9.65 12.23 -23.77
CA LEU A 689 9.21 12.45 -25.16
C LEU A 689 10.21 13.30 -25.94
N LYS A 690 10.82 14.32 -25.33
CA LYS A 690 11.86 15.14 -25.97
C LYS A 690 13.12 14.33 -26.29
N GLN A 691 13.53 13.44 -25.38
CA GLN A 691 14.70 12.56 -25.60
C GLN A 691 14.44 11.49 -26.67
N ALA A 692 13.19 11.06 -26.82
CA ALA A 692 12.80 10.04 -27.80
C ALA A 692 12.62 10.58 -29.25
N GLN A 693 12.82 11.88 -29.49
CA GLN A 693 12.57 12.50 -30.81
C GLN A 693 13.53 12.06 -31.92
#